data_AF-A0A2J6RTF7-F1
#
_entry.id   AF-A0A2J6RTF7-F1
#
_cell.length_a   1.000
_cell.length_b   1.000
_cell.length_c   1.000
_cell.angle_alpha   90.00
_cell.angle_beta   90.00
_cell.angle_gamma   90.00
#
_symmetry.space_group_name_H-M   'P 1'
#
loop_
_entity.id
_entity.type
_entity.pdbx_description
1 polymer ?
#
loop_
_entity_poly.entity_id
_entity_poly.type
_entity_poly.pdbx_seq_one_letter_code
_entity_poly.pdbx_strand_id
1 'polypeptide(L)'
;MPPSTLPSPAVTCAEYIALLYLLHSVPDPPSRNSIDSLPIRQNGYTLSLLQERSLAGTLAFLSSLKDGPEHIPAVCIQEDPQSAFLNVLLAVNKTKPADGKGVLKTLKLGFERIFALLSQVLDNGTPAMEDQVFTAIISMCSERILCRLRFIPNNMNTPRQPIKELLQEAVNAIRWLEKETVQDTGLLLLSRLFVERAKEVIQLVDAWSKHRKPARLGDLVEGFNGLWRVGGLQDLLGAIPNRIMGPTSRKNLLNIISKVARYREAARFLYRTAKKIPLVRQMKIVFVNLPQNAFQKIPANQYSPTLPSTVSRINAEHRQQWNVGQVCRLLNVGEVEANDQFVHQTRKTLKDAKIHAEIQLLFYCELKNFKLPPRVFCSTKDACFLCNAFIRIYGKIHTPRCHGKLYPGWRLPFSPKPTKIEQRFNRQLANHIRNSLTTLLSRQQKTVYPDPHESTLLTLPFSVTKSGSLALPEAEVGEILQSQTPNISETDQMPFILSNPKALLKPSERTPIASPATPTRDISIQPSKDTTSKTVPSPRGLSSDSSVDNHTLLPGRIVSKGVEANHASPLYEAGHLEVQIEYSTGLSQSTPNSHSRNLSYSIEWLAVGEAERVLEQRASPIFSAESLEGEISHNLDELNCFYITARGSVLKIFLQRSNA
;
A
#
# COMPACT_ATOMS: atom_id res chain seq x y z
N MET A 1 -46.26 1.48 23.60
CA MET A 1 -45.22 2.19 22.84
C MET A 1 -45.67 2.26 21.39
N PRO A 2 -45.64 3.43 20.72
CA PRO A 2 -46.02 3.52 19.31
C PRO A 2 -45.06 2.66 18.47
N PRO A 3 -45.47 2.15 17.30
CA PRO A 3 -44.59 1.35 16.46
C PRO A 3 -43.39 2.22 16.08
N SER A 4 -42.19 1.79 16.49
CA SER A 4 -40.95 2.44 16.13
C SER A 4 -40.89 2.57 14.61
N THR A 5 -41.11 3.78 14.08
CA THR A 5 -40.94 4.09 12.67
C THR A 5 -39.58 3.58 12.23
N LEU A 6 -39.56 2.75 11.18
CA LEU A 6 -38.34 2.20 10.60
C LEU A 6 -37.31 3.34 10.39
N PRO A 7 -36.06 3.16 10.80
CA PRO A 7 -35.04 4.18 10.63
C PRO A 7 -34.89 4.53 9.16
N SER A 8 -34.60 5.80 8.87
CA SER A 8 -34.30 6.23 7.50
C SER A 8 -33.10 5.43 6.94
N PRO A 9 -32.99 5.23 5.62
CA PRO A 9 -31.90 4.43 5.03
C PRO A 9 -30.50 4.91 5.42
N ALA A 10 -30.30 6.22 5.58
CA ALA A 10 -29.02 6.78 6.01
C ALA A 10 -28.70 6.46 7.48
N VAL A 11 -29.73 6.43 8.35
CA VAL A 11 -29.57 6.00 9.75
C VAL A 11 -29.27 4.50 9.81
N THR A 12 -30.00 3.67 9.07
CA THR A 12 -29.70 2.23 8.94
C THR A 12 -28.28 1.98 8.43
N CYS A 13 -27.82 2.75 7.45
CA CYS A 13 -26.46 2.67 6.93
C CYS A 13 -25.43 2.98 8.03
N ALA A 14 -25.66 4.02 8.84
CA ALA A 14 -24.76 4.38 9.94
C ALA A 14 -24.69 3.28 11.01
N GLU A 15 -25.83 2.68 11.37
CA GLU A 15 -25.87 1.54 12.29
C GLU A 15 -25.12 0.32 11.74
N TYR A 16 -25.34 -0.03 10.46
CA TYR A 16 -24.66 -1.17 9.85
C TYR A 16 -23.15 -0.95 9.74
N ILE A 17 -22.70 0.28 9.46
CA ILE A 17 -21.29 0.64 9.50
C ILE A 17 -20.73 0.51 10.91
N ALA A 18 -21.45 0.99 11.95
CA ALA A 18 -21.01 0.89 13.33
C ALA A 18 -20.90 -0.56 13.82
N LEU A 19 -21.89 -1.40 13.48
CA LEU A 19 -21.88 -2.84 13.80
C LEU A 19 -20.76 -3.58 13.06
N LEU A 20 -20.58 -3.33 11.76
CA LEU A 20 -19.45 -3.90 11.02
C LEU A 20 -18.11 -3.46 11.60
N TYR A 21 -17.97 -2.21 12.03
CA TYR A 21 -16.72 -1.71 12.62
C TYR A 21 -16.40 -2.37 13.97
N LEU A 22 -17.42 -2.63 14.78
CA LEU A 22 -17.30 -3.40 16.03
C LEU A 22 -16.78 -4.83 15.74
N LEU A 23 -17.31 -5.45 14.68
CA LEU A 23 -16.92 -6.79 14.24
C LEU A 23 -15.54 -6.83 13.58
N HIS A 24 -15.21 -5.86 12.72
CA HIS A 24 -14.00 -5.84 11.90
C HIS A 24 -13.52 -4.42 11.57
N SER A 25 -12.22 -4.16 11.76
CA SER A 25 -11.55 -2.99 11.18
C SER A 25 -11.30 -3.15 9.67
N VAL A 26 -11.11 -4.39 9.23
CA VAL A 26 -10.87 -4.81 7.85
C VAL A 26 -11.83 -5.95 7.53
N PRO A 27 -13.04 -5.67 6.99
CA PRO A 27 -14.00 -6.74 6.67
C PRO A 27 -13.52 -7.73 5.61
N ASP A 28 -12.83 -7.23 4.57
CA ASP A 28 -12.32 -8.05 3.47
C ASP A 28 -10.79 -7.86 3.34
N PRO A 29 -10.01 -8.88 2.92
CA PRO A 29 -8.60 -8.68 2.60
C PRO A 29 -8.42 -7.79 1.36
N PRO A 30 -7.24 -7.15 1.18
CA PRO A 30 -6.93 -6.40 -0.02
C PRO A 30 -7.14 -7.22 -1.29
N SER A 31 -7.86 -6.65 -2.26
CA SER A 31 -8.25 -7.36 -3.48
C SER A 31 -8.11 -6.50 -4.73
N ARG A 32 -7.95 -7.16 -5.88
CA ARG A 32 -8.07 -6.55 -7.21
C ARG A 32 -9.49 -6.79 -7.70
N ASN A 33 -10.12 -5.77 -8.28
CA ASN A 33 -11.39 -5.97 -8.94
C ASN A 33 -11.13 -6.39 -10.39
N SER A 34 -11.85 -7.41 -10.87
CA SER A 34 -11.81 -7.79 -12.28
C SER A 34 -12.49 -6.73 -13.15
N ILE A 35 -12.00 -6.56 -14.38
CA ILE A 35 -12.61 -5.73 -15.40
C ILE A 35 -13.77 -6.48 -16.07
N ASP A 36 -13.64 -7.79 -16.22
CA ASP A 36 -14.55 -8.64 -17.02
C ASP A 36 -15.92 -8.84 -16.37
N SER A 37 -16.06 -8.48 -15.08
CA SER A 37 -17.27 -8.70 -14.30
C SER A 37 -18.29 -7.56 -14.36
N LEU A 38 -17.99 -6.47 -15.10
CA LEU A 38 -18.84 -5.27 -15.12
C LEU A 38 -19.37 -4.99 -16.54
N PRO A 39 -20.67 -4.71 -16.71
CA PRO A 39 -21.27 -4.32 -17.99
C PRO A 39 -20.89 -2.86 -18.35
N ILE A 40 -19.60 -2.62 -18.52
CA ILE A 40 -19.04 -1.30 -18.83
C ILE A 40 -19.20 -1.06 -20.33
N ARG A 41 -19.83 0.07 -20.67
CA ARG A 41 -19.94 0.52 -22.06
C ARG A 41 -18.54 0.73 -22.64
N GLN A 42 -18.24 0.05 -23.74
CA GLN A 42 -16.98 0.22 -24.48
C GLN A 42 -17.13 1.11 -25.72
N ASN A 43 -18.32 1.12 -26.33
CA ASN A 43 -18.53 1.80 -27.62
C ASN A 43 -18.67 3.32 -27.46
N GLY A 44 -18.04 4.04 -28.40
CA GLY A 44 -18.10 5.50 -28.51
C GLY A 44 -17.00 6.26 -27.76
N TYR A 45 -16.05 5.55 -27.14
CA TYR A 45 -14.90 6.15 -26.46
C TYR A 45 -13.67 6.13 -27.37
N THR A 46 -12.87 7.19 -27.28
CA THR A 46 -11.55 7.30 -27.92
C THR A 46 -10.51 6.53 -27.13
N LEU A 47 -10.56 6.62 -25.80
CA LEU A 47 -9.67 5.87 -24.92
C LEU A 47 -10.20 4.45 -24.74
N SER A 48 -9.32 3.46 -24.84
CA SER A 48 -9.64 2.13 -24.32
C SER A 48 -9.82 2.18 -22.80
N LEU A 49 -10.56 1.23 -22.23
CA LEU A 49 -10.76 1.17 -20.78
C LEU A 49 -9.44 1.11 -20.00
N LEU A 50 -8.43 0.40 -20.54
CA LEU A 50 -7.10 0.32 -19.94
C LEU A 50 -6.35 1.65 -20.02
N GLN A 51 -6.45 2.37 -21.14
CA GLN A 51 -5.85 3.71 -21.29
C GLN A 51 -6.50 4.70 -20.31
N GLU A 52 -7.83 4.68 -20.19
CA GLU A 52 -8.56 5.49 -19.21
C GLU A 52 -8.10 5.17 -17.78
N ARG A 53 -8.01 3.87 -17.43
CA ARG A 53 -7.52 3.43 -16.12
C ARG A 53 -6.12 3.93 -15.81
N SER A 54 -5.18 3.79 -16.75
CA SER A 54 -3.79 4.21 -16.55
C SER A 54 -3.66 5.73 -16.46
N LEU A 55 -4.43 6.47 -17.24
CA LEU A 55 -4.46 7.94 -17.19
C LEU A 55 -5.08 8.44 -15.89
N ALA A 56 -6.27 7.95 -15.53
CA ALA A 56 -6.92 8.25 -14.26
C ALA A 56 -6.04 7.87 -13.07
N GLY A 57 -5.38 6.72 -13.11
CA GLY A 57 -4.43 6.27 -12.09
C GLY A 57 -3.25 7.20 -11.93
N THR A 58 -2.65 7.64 -13.04
CA THR A 58 -1.51 8.57 -13.04
C THR A 58 -1.90 9.92 -12.48
N LEU A 59 -3.02 10.48 -12.92
CA LEU A 59 -3.51 11.77 -12.44
C LEU A 59 -3.95 11.68 -10.98
N ALA A 60 -4.59 10.59 -10.57
CA ALA A 60 -4.91 10.33 -9.17
C ALA A 60 -3.62 10.34 -8.33
N PHE A 61 -2.59 9.57 -8.70
CA PHE A 61 -1.30 9.54 -8.01
C PHE A 61 -0.70 10.94 -7.79
N LEU A 62 -0.72 11.78 -8.82
CA LEU A 62 -0.19 13.15 -8.77
C LEU A 62 -1.05 14.09 -7.90
N SER A 63 -2.34 13.81 -7.75
CA SER A 63 -3.28 14.69 -7.04
C SER A 63 -3.13 14.71 -5.51
N SER A 64 -2.35 13.81 -4.91
CA SER A 64 -2.22 13.77 -3.45
C SER A 64 -1.00 14.53 -2.94
N LEU A 65 -1.23 15.81 -2.64
CA LEU A 65 -0.20 16.79 -2.28
C LEU A 65 0.36 16.62 -0.85
N LYS A 66 -0.39 16.01 0.06
CA LYS A 66 -0.02 15.82 1.47
C LYS A 66 -0.38 14.42 1.96
N ASP A 67 0.28 13.98 3.02
CA ASP A 67 -0.15 12.79 3.78
C ASP A 67 -1.32 13.14 4.71
N GLY A 68 -2.01 12.11 5.21
CA GLY A 68 -3.12 12.25 6.16
C GLY A 68 -4.48 11.83 5.58
N PRO A 69 -5.53 11.75 6.43
CA PRO A 69 -6.86 11.31 6.02
C PRO A 69 -7.76 12.45 5.48
N GLU A 70 -7.27 13.68 5.51
CA GLU A 70 -7.99 14.87 5.08
C GLU A 70 -7.76 15.18 3.60
N HIS A 71 -8.83 15.56 2.91
CA HIS A 71 -8.82 15.95 1.50
C HIS A 71 -8.17 14.91 0.55
N ILE A 72 -8.38 13.63 0.81
CA ILE A 72 -7.96 12.52 -0.06
C ILE A 72 -8.63 12.67 -1.42
N PRO A 73 -7.85 12.78 -2.51
CA PRO A 73 -8.39 13.01 -3.84
C PRO A 73 -8.77 11.70 -4.55
N ALA A 74 -9.82 11.77 -5.36
CA ALA A 74 -10.13 10.78 -6.39
C ALA A 74 -10.30 11.49 -7.74
N VAL A 75 -9.92 10.78 -8.81
CA VAL A 75 -9.92 11.27 -10.18
C VAL A 75 -10.61 10.26 -11.09
N CYS A 76 -11.39 10.78 -12.05
CA CYS A 76 -11.86 10.02 -13.19
C CYS A 76 -11.82 10.86 -14.46
N ILE A 77 -11.97 10.20 -15.60
CA ILE A 77 -11.82 10.82 -16.92
C ILE A 77 -13.15 10.73 -17.66
N GLN A 78 -13.63 11.85 -18.17
CA GLN A 78 -14.86 11.94 -18.93
C GLN A 78 -14.57 12.50 -20.33
N GLU A 79 -14.89 11.75 -21.38
CA GLU A 79 -14.74 12.19 -22.77
C GLU A 79 -15.97 13.01 -23.18
N ASP A 80 -15.78 14.29 -23.51
CA ASP A 80 -16.87 15.13 -24.02
C ASP A 80 -16.91 15.08 -25.55
N PRO A 81 -17.87 14.36 -26.16
CA PRO A 81 -17.95 14.21 -27.61
C PRO A 81 -18.30 15.52 -28.32
N GLN A 82 -18.82 16.54 -27.62
CA GLN A 82 -19.20 17.81 -28.23
C GLN A 82 -18.03 18.80 -28.28
N SER A 83 -17.26 18.88 -27.20
CA SER A 83 -16.17 19.85 -27.10
C SER A 83 -14.80 19.28 -27.48
N ALA A 84 -14.70 17.96 -27.71
CA ALA A 84 -13.44 17.24 -27.94
C ALA A 84 -12.39 17.46 -26.82
N PHE A 85 -12.85 17.83 -25.62
CA PHE A 85 -12.02 17.92 -24.42
C PHE A 85 -12.13 16.65 -23.59
N LEU A 86 -11.01 16.34 -22.93
CA LEU A 86 -10.93 15.31 -21.92
C LEU A 86 -11.08 15.95 -20.54
N ASN A 87 -12.25 15.74 -19.92
CA ASN A 87 -12.57 16.26 -18.59
C ASN A 87 -11.92 15.38 -17.52
N VAL A 88 -10.94 15.93 -16.81
CA VAL A 88 -10.35 15.33 -15.62
C VAL A 88 -11.19 15.75 -14.43
N LEU A 89 -12.12 14.89 -14.02
CA LEU A 89 -13.00 15.16 -12.88
C LEU A 89 -12.25 14.83 -11.59
N LEU A 90 -12.18 15.80 -10.67
CA LEU A 90 -11.47 15.64 -9.40
C LEU A 90 -12.36 16.00 -8.22
N ALA A 91 -12.40 15.10 -7.23
CA ALA A 91 -13.05 15.32 -5.94
C ALA A 91 -12.06 15.06 -4.80
N VAL A 92 -12.33 15.63 -3.62
CA VAL A 92 -11.64 15.31 -2.35
C VAL A 92 -12.69 14.91 -1.32
N ASN A 93 -12.37 14.08 -0.32
CA ASN A 93 -13.34 13.78 0.73
C ASN A 93 -13.76 15.05 1.51
N LYS A 94 -15.05 15.18 1.80
CA LYS A 94 -15.65 16.39 2.39
C LYS A 94 -16.70 16.06 3.45
N THR A 95 -16.73 16.84 4.53
CA THR A 95 -17.82 16.87 5.50
C THR A 95 -18.84 17.96 5.14
N LYS A 96 -18.35 19.11 4.67
CA LYS A 96 -19.10 20.29 4.26
C LYS A 96 -18.74 20.69 2.81
N PRO A 97 -19.61 21.43 2.09
CA PRO A 97 -19.34 21.82 0.70
C PRO A 97 -18.02 22.59 0.50
N ALA A 98 -17.66 23.42 1.49
CA ALA A 98 -16.49 24.31 1.44
C ALA A 98 -15.16 23.63 1.81
N ASP A 99 -15.17 22.38 2.26
CA ASP A 99 -13.96 21.67 2.66
C ASP A 99 -13.03 21.48 1.45
N GLY A 100 -11.71 21.53 1.70
CA GLY A 100 -10.69 21.29 0.67
C GLY A 100 -10.52 22.37 -0.39
N LYS A 101 -11.19 23.53 -0.31
CA LYS A 101 -11.06 24.62 -1.29
C LYS A 101 -9.60 25.02 -1.58
N GLY A 102 -8.78 25.14 -0.53
CA GLY A 102 -7.36 25.48 -0.68
C GLY A 102 -6.58 24.40 -1.45
N VAL A 103 -6.77 23.12 -1.08
CA VAL A 103 -6.13 21.98 -1.76
C VAL A 103 -6.57 21.90 -3.22
N LEU A 104 -7.86 22.06 -3.50
CA LEU A 104 -8.39 22.08 -4.86
C LEU A 104 -7.80 23.23 -5.69
N LYS A 105 -7.63 24.43 -5.13
CA LYS A 105 -7.00 25.56 -5.83
C LYS A 105 -5.55 25.25 -6.20
N THR A 106 -4.76 24.68 -5.29
CA THR A 106 -3.37 24.28 -5.57
C THR A 106 -3.31 23.20 -6.65
N LEU A 107 -4.20 22.21 -6.60
CA LEU A 107 -4.32 21.18 -7.62
C LEU A 107 -4.71 21.75 -8.98
N LYS A 108 -5.58 22.77 -9.01
CA LYS A 108 -5.98 23.45 -10.24
C LYS A 108 -4.77 24.01 -10.97
N LEU A 109 -4.02 24.85 -10.27
CA LEU A 109 -2.85 25.53 -10.82
C LEU A 109 -1.78 24.54 -11.28
N GLY A 110 -1.54 23.48 -10.51
CA GLY A 110 -0.58 22.45 -10.85
C GLY A 110 -0.97 21.65 -12.09
N PHE A 111 -2.21 21.17 -12.16
CA PHE A 111 -2.70 20.42 -13.33
C PHE A 111 -2.84 21.29 -14.58
N GLU A 112 -3.33 22.52 -14.46
CA GLU A 112 -3.44 23.44 -15.61
C GLU A 112 -2.06 23.73 -16.22
N ARG A 113 -1.02 23.90 -15.38
CA ARG A 113 0.36 24.02 -15.86
C ARG A 113 0.83 22.77 -16.60
N ILE A 114 0.56 21.57 -16.06
CA ILE A 114 0.93 20.31 -16.70
C ILE A 114 0.18 20.14 -18.04
N PHE A 115 -1.12 20.42 -18.07
CA PHE A 115 -1.95 20.26 -19.27
C PHE A 115 -1.56 21.27 -20.36
N ALA A 116 -1.22 22.50 -20.00
CA ALA A 116 -0.72 23.50 -20.95
C ALA A 116 0.63 23.09 -21.58
N LEU A 117 1.48 22.33 -20.88
CA LEU A 117 2.69 21.76 -21.47
C LEU A 117 2.37 20.59 -22.39
N LEU A 118 1.44 19.71 -21.97
CA LEU A 118 1.01 18.57 -22.79
C LEU A 118 0.28 18.99 -24.07
N SER A 119 -0.43 20.13 -24.07
CA SER A 119 -1.11 20.65 -25.25
C SER A 119 -0.16 21.10 -26.35
N GLN A 120 1.10 21.39 -26.02
CA GLN A 120 2.15 21.82 -26.95
C GLN A 120 2.94 20.63 -27.53
N VAL A 121 2.63 19.39 -27.13
CA VAL A 121 3.34 18.21 -27.61
C VAL A 121 3.01 17.95 -29.09
N LEU A 122 4.02 18.09 -29.94
CA LEU A 122 3.97 17.75 -31.37
C LEU A 122 4.31 16.27 -31.61
N ASP A 123 3.96 15.77 -32.80
CA ASP A 123 4.22 14.39 -33.21
C ASP A 123 5.74 14.08 -33.34
N ASN A 124 6.56 15.10 -33.57
CA ASN A 124 8.03 15.03 -33.58
C ASN A 124 8.67 15.45 -32.24
N GLY A 125 7.91 15.36 -31.13
CA GLY A 125 8.26 15.96 -29.85
C GLY A 125 9.69 15.71 -29.34
N THR A 126 10.27 16.76 -28.74
CA THR A 126 11.64 16.78 -28.20
C THR A 126 11.70 16.33 -26.74
N PRO A 127 12.79 15.67 -26.30
CA PRO A 127 13.00 15.32 -24.87
C PRO A 127 12.84 16.50 -23.90
N ALA A 128 13.11 17.73 -24.34
CA ALA A 128 12.94 18.94 -23.53
C ALA A 128 11.51 19.14 -23.00
N MET A 129 10.48 18.68 -23.72
CA MET A 129 9.08 18.75 -23.27
C MET A 129 8.78 17.75 -22.15
N GLU A 130 9.33 16.54 -22.22
CA GLU A 130 9.23 15.55 -21.13
C GLU A 130 9.82 16.12 -19.84
N ASP A 131 10.96 16.81 -19.93
CA ASP A 131 11.64 17.41 -18.78
C ASP A 131 10.91 18.63 -18.21
N GLN A 132 10.22 19.43 -19.05
CA GLN A 132 9.36 20.50 -18.58
C GLN A 132 8.11 19.97 -17.84
N VAL A 133 7.47 18.93 -18.39
CA VAL A 133 6.35 18.23 -17.72
C VAL A 133 6.81 17.66 -16.38
N PHE A 134 7.98 17.02 -16.36
CA PHE A 134 8.59 16.51 -15.14
C PHE A 134 8.83 17.62 -14.10
N THR A 135 9.42 18.73 -14.52
CA THR A 135 9.65 19.89 -13.64
C THR A 135 8.34 20.44 -13.05
N ALA A 136 7.27 20.52 -13.86
CA ALA A 136 5.96 20.94 -13.39
C ALA A 136 5.37 19.97 -12.35
N ILE A 137 5.54 18.66 -12.56
CA ILE A 137 5.15 17.62 -11.60
C ILE A 137 5.92 17.74 -10.27
N ILE A 138 7.25 17.91 -10.32
CA ILE A 138 8.07 18.08 -9.12
C ILE A 138 7.64 19.31 -8.34
N SER A 139 7.37 20.42 -9.03
CA SER A 139 6.88 21.65 -8.41
C SER A 139 5.55 21.42 -7.69
N MET A 140 4.59 20.76 -8.36
CA MET A 140 3.25 20.49 -7.80
C MET A 140 3.30 19.52 -6.62
N CYS A 141 4.09 18.45 -6.72
CA CYS A 141 4.12 17.35 -5.75
C CYS A 141 5.24 17.47 -4.70
N SER A 142 5.95 18.60 -4.65
CA SER A 142 7.15 18.80 -3.83
C SER A 142 6.96 18.40 -2.36
N GLU A 143 5.93 18.91 -1.69
CA GLU A 143 5.63 18.58 -0.29
C GLU A 143 5.45 17.06 -0.09
N ARG A 144 4.67 16.40 -0.97
CA ARG A 144 4.48 14.95 -0.88
C ARG A 144 5.76 14.17 -1.09
N ILE A 145 6.61 14.59 -2.03
CA ILE A 145 7.90 13.97 -2.29
C ILE A 145 8.79 14.07 -1.04
N LEU A 146 8.85 15.26 -0.41
CA LEU A 146 9.61 15.49 0.81
C LEU A 146 9.12 14.64 1.99
N CYS A 147 7.81 14.50 2.17
CA CYS A 147 7.24 13.57 3.17
C CYS A 147 7.68 12.13 2.90
N ARG A 148 7.62 11.67 1.64
CA ARG A 148 8.01 10.30 1.26
C ARG A 148 9.50 10.03 1.47
N LEU A 149 10.34 11.03 1.21
CA LEU A 149 11.78 11.00 1.46
C LEU A 149 12.13 11.21 2.93
N ARG A 150 11.14 11.45 3.80
CA ARG A 150 11.32 11.67 5.25
C ARG A 150 12.17 12.91 5.57
N PHE A 151 12.18 13.91 4.68
CA PHE A 151 12.81 15.21 4.94
C PHE A 151 11.92 16.15 5.74
N ILE A 152 10.61 15.91 5.73
CA ILE A 152 9.63 16.60 6.56
C ILE A 152 8.76 15.56 7.28
N PRO A 153 8.29 15.85 8.50
CA PRO A 153 7.44 14.93 9.24
C PRO A 153 6.16 14.62 8.47
N ASN A 154 5.62 13.43 8.71
CA ASN A 154 4.26 13.10 8.30
C ASN A 154 3.25 13.61 9.36
N ASN A 155 1.96 13.62 9.03
CA ASN A 155 0.92 14.03 9.98
C ASN A 155 0.82 13.14 11.24
N MET A 156 1.47 11.97 11.27
CA MET A 156 1.45 11.06 12.42
C MET A 156 2.59 11.34 13.41
N ASN A 157 3.49 12.28 13.11
CA ASN A 157 4.64 12.69 13.94
C ASN A 157 5.49 11.51 14.48
N THR A 158 5.44 10.34 13.86
CA THR A 158 6.23 9.20 14.31
C THR A 158 7.67 9.36 13.82
N PRO A 159 8.68 9.24 14.71
CA PRO A 159 10.07 9.26 14.29
C PRO A 159 10.30 8.09 13.36
N ARG A 160 10.78 8.38 12.15
CA ARG A 160 11.09 7.38 11.12
C ARG A 160 12.54 7.53 10.74
N GLN A 161 13.22 6.40 10.57
CA GLN A 161 14.62 6.37 10.12
C GLN A 161 14.80 7.21 8.84
N PRO A 162 15.72 8.18 8.81
CA PRO A 162 16.02 8.96 7.62
C PRO A 162 16.32 8.09 6.39
N ILE A 163 15.92 8.55 5.20
CA ILE A 163 16.13 7.78 3.96
C ILE A 163 17.61 7.51 3.68
N LYS A 164 18.51 8.43 4.07
CA LYS A 164 19.95 8.24 3.93
C LYS A 164 20.43 7.03 4.72
N GLU A 165 19.98 6.89 5.96
CA GLU A 165 20.36 5.78 6.83
C GLU A 165 19.81 4.46 6.30
N LEU A 166 18.56 4.43 5.84
CA LEU A 166 17.98 3.25 5.20
C LEU A 166 18.75 2.79 3.96
N LEU A 167 19.18 3.73 3.12
CA LEU A 167 20.00 3.42 1.94
C LEU A 167 21.38 2.91 2.35
N GLN A 168 21.99 3.50 3.38
CA GLN A 168 23.31 3.08 3.88
C GLN A 168 23.26 1.68 4.51
N GLU A 169 22.21 1.40 5.29
CA GLU A 169 21.93 0.08 5.87
C GLU A 169 21.80 -0.98 4.76
N ALA A 170 20.99 -0.70 3.73
CA ALA A 170 20.84 -1.60 2.59
C ALA A 170 22.13 -1.81 1.80
N VAL A 171 22.92 -0.75 1.56
CA VAL A 171 24.23 -0.85 0.91
C VAL A 171 25.18 -1.74 1.71
N ASN A 172 25.20 -1.60 3.03
CA ASN A 172 26.04 -2.42 3.90
C ASN A 172 25.58 -3.88 3.90
N ALA A 173 24.26 -4.11 3.99
CA ALA A 173 23.64 -5.42 3.98
C ALA A 173 23.89 -6.18 2.67
N ILE A 174 23.78 -5.50 1.53
CA ILE A 174 24.01 -6.11 0.21
C ILE A 174 25.49 -6.40 0.00
N ARG A 175 26.40 -5.53 0.44
CA ARG A 175 27.85 -5.84 0.40
C ARG A 175 28.23 -7.03 1.29
N TRP A 176 27.53 -7.23 2.40
CA TRP A 176 27.70 -8.43 3.21
C TRP A 176 27.25 -9.66 2.40
N LEU A 177 26.08 -9.59 1.76
CA LEU A 177 25.57 -10.66 0.90
C LEU A 177 26.52 -10.99 -0.27
N GLU A 178 27.15 -9.98 -0.89
CA GLU A 178 28.15 -10.16 -1.96
C GLU A 178 29.37 -10.98 -1.51
N LYS A 179 29.75 -10.89 -0.23
CA LYS A 179 30.89 -11.65 0.32
C LYS A 179 30.54 -13.10 0.61
N GLU A 180 29.31 -13.35 1.05
CA GLU A 180 28.82 -14.69 1.40
C GLU A 180 28.36 -15.48 0.17
N THR A 181 27.87 -14.81 -0.87
CA THR A 181 27.22 -15.45 -2.03
C THR A 181 28.18 -15.53 -3.21
N VAL A 182 28.99 -16.59 -3.27
CA VAL A 182 30.05 -16.75 -4.28
C VAL A 182 29.53 -17.33 -5.62
N GLN A 183 28.34 -17.95 -5.66
CA GLN A 183 27.92 -18.79 -6.79
C GLN A 183 26.84 -18.19 -7.72
N ASP A 184 26.09 -17.16 -7.31
CA ASP A 184 25.05 -16.55 -8.16
C ASP A 184 25.57 -15.30 -8.88
N THR A 185 25.98 -15.47 -10.14
CA THR A 185 26.52 -14.39 -10.98
C THR A 185 25.47 -13.31 -11.28
N GLY A 186 24.19 -13.68 -11.39
CA GLY A 186 23.10 -12.74 -11.69
C GLY A 186 22.78 -11.84 -10.49
N LEU A 187 22.65 -12.44 -9.31
CA LEU A 187 22.44 -11.70 -8.06
C LEU A 187 23.64 -10.80 -7.72
N LEU A 188 24.86 -11.24 -8.01
CA LEU A 188 26.07 -10.43 -7.83
C LEU A 188 26.08 -9.18 -8.72
N LEU A 189 25.69 -9.30 -9.99
CA LEU A 189 25.58 -8.16 -10.90
C LEU A 189 24.50 -7.16 -10.44
N LEU A 190 23.33 -7.66 -10.03
CA LEU A 190 22.25 -6.84 -9.49
C LEU A 190 22.67 -6.11 -8.21
N SER A 191 23.40 -6.81 -7.32
CA SER A 191 23.93 -6.25 -6.07
C SER A 191 24.88 -5.08 -6.33
N ARG A 192 25.84 -5.26 -7.25
CA ARG A 192 26.79 -4.21 -7.64
C ARG A 192 26.10 -2.99 -8.22
N LEU A 193 25.17 -3.22 -9.16
CA LEU A 193 24.42 -2.15 -9.80
C LEU A 193 23.53 -1.39 -8.79
N PHE A 194 22.90 -2.12 -7.85
CA PHE A 194 22.16 -1.49 -6.76
C PHE A 194 23.05 -0.62 -5.89
N VAL A 195 24.21 -1.13 -5.46
CA VAL A 195 25.15 -0.41 -4.59
C VAL A 195 25.68 0.86 -5.25
N GLU A 196 26.00 0.79 -6.55
CA GLU A 196 26.40 1.97 -7.34
C GLU A 196 25.29 3.02 -7.35
N ARG A 197 24.08 2.66 -7.76
CA ARG A 197 22.93 3.59 -7.82
C ARG A 197 22.53 4.13 -6.45
N ALA A 198 22.59 3.31 -5.41
CA ALA A 198 22.26 3.73 -4.06
C ALA A 198 23.27 4.78 -3.53
N LYS A 199 24.57 4.64 -3.85
CA LYS A 199 25.59 5.64 -3.52
C LYS A 199 25.35 6.97 -4.22
N GLU A 200 24.99 6.95 -5.51
CA GLU A 200 24.62 8.16 -6.25
C GLU A 200 23.44 8.87 -5.56
N VAL A 201 22.41 8.12 -5.19
CA VAL A 201 21.25 8.67 -4.45
C VAL A 201 21.65 9.25 -3.10
N ILE A 202 22.54 8.59 -2.35
CA ILE A 202 23.06 9.12 -1.08
C ILE A 202 23.76 10.47 -1.29
N GLN A 203 24.57 10.61 -2.34
CA GLN A 203 25.21 11.90 -2.68
C GLN A 203 24.18 12.98 -3.02
N LEU A 204 23.12 12.62 -3.75
CA LEU A 204 22.02 13.54 -4.05
C LEU A 204 21.25 13.97 -2.80
N VAL A 205 21.07 13.06 -1.83
CA VAL A 205 20.46 13.36 -0.53
C VAL A 205 21.32 14.36 0.26
N ASP A 206 22.64 14.20 0.22
CA ASP A 206 23.58 15.15 0.84
C ASP A 206 23.56 16.51 0.15
N ALA A 207 23.53 16.53 -1.19
CA ALA A 207 23.42 17.76 -1.96
C ALA A 207 22.10 18.50 -1.68
N TRP A 208 20.97 17.79 -1.57
CA TRP A 208 19.69 18.37 -1.17
C TRP A 208 19.73 18.94 0.24
N SER A 209 20.30 18.20 1.19
CA SER A 209 20.41 18.63 2.58
C SER A 209 21.21 19.92 2.74
N LYS A 210 22.26 20.09 1.93
CA LYS A 210 23.06 21.32 1.82
C LYS A 210 22.33 22.43 1.06
N HIS A 211 21.60 22.09 -0.01
CA HIS A 211 21.01 23.04 -0.94
C HIS A 211 19.57 22.65 -1.32
N ARG A 212 18.59 23.18 -0.56
CA ARG A 212 17.16 22.88 -0.70
C ARG A 212 16.48 23.63 -1.86
N LYS A 213 16.99 23.47 -3.09
CA LYS A 213 16.45 24.12 -4.30
C LYS A 213 15.56 23.14 -5.10
N PRO A 214 14.46 23.60 -5.75
CA PRO A 214 13.56 22.72 -6.51
C PRO A 214 14.25 21.83 -7.55
N ALA A 215 15.27 22.32 -8.26
CA ALA A 215 16.04 21.54 -9.22
C ALA A 215 16.69 20.29 -8.58
N ARG A 216 17.19 20.42 -7.33
CA ARG A 216 17.78 19.31 -6.58
C ARG A 216 16.76 18.25 -6.17
N LEU A 217 15.50 18.63 -6.02
CA LEU A 217 14.43 17.66 -5.79
C LEU A 217 14.16 16.83 -7.05
N GLY A 218 14.27 17.45 -8.23
CA GLY A 218 14.23 16.77 -9.52
C GLY A 218 15.37 15.76 -9.66
N ASP A 219 16.60 16.18 -9.37
CA ASP A 219 17.79 15.31 -9.40
C ASP A 219 17.59 14.08 -8.49
N LEU A 220 17.09 14.28 -7.27
CA LEU A 220 16.75 13.20 -6.33
C LEU A 220 15.75 12.21 -6.93
N VAL A 221 14.64 12.71 -7.47
CA VAL A 221 13.61 11.85 -8.06
C VAL A 221 14.16 11.06 -9.25
N GLU A 222 15.02 11.66 -10.07
CA GLU A 222 15.69 10.96 -11.17
C GLU A 222 16.64 9.87 -10.64
N GLY A 223 17.41 10.15 -9.59
CA GLY A 223 18.28 9.17 -8.92
C GLY A 223 17.49 7.99 -8.36
N PHE A 224 16.38 8.24 -7.66
CA PHE A 224 15.48 7.18 -7.19
C PHE A 224 14.84 6.40 -8.35
N ASN A 225 14.56 7.05 -9.48
CA ASN A 225 14.09 6.37 -10.67
C ASN A 225 15.18 5.46 -11.28
N GLY A 226 16.43 5.91 -11.32
CA GLY A 226 17.58 5.10 -11.70
C GLY A 226 17.75 3.87 -10.81
N LEU A 227 17.64 4.04 -9.50
CA LEU A 227 17.67 2.94 -8.53
C LEU A 227 16.51 1.95 -8.73
N TRP A 228 15.29 2.45 -8.98
CA TRP A 228 14.13 1.60 -9.28
C TRP A 228 14.32 0.76 -10.56
N ARG A 229 14.96 1.33 -11.58
CA ARG A 229 15.20 0.66 -12.87
C ARG A 229 16.26 -0.43 -12.84
N VAL A 230 16.99 -0.59 -11.73
CA VAL A 230 17.88 -1.74 -11.53
C VAL A 230 17.12 -3.06 -11.71
N GLY A 231 15.82 -3.10 -11.38
CA GLY A 231 15.01 -4.31 -11.44
C GLY A 231 15.35 -5.28 -10.32
N GLY A 232 14.51 -6.30 -10.10
CA GLY A 232 14.77 -7.35 -9.10
C GLY A 232 14.92 -6.86 -7.64
N LEU A 233 14.54 -5.60 -7.34
CA LEU A 233 14.76 -5.02 -6.00
C LEU A 233 14.02 -5.77 -4.89
N GLN A 234 12.84 -6.30 -5.18
CA GLN A 234 12.08 -7.07 -4.20
C GLN A 234 12.81 -8.37 -3.85
N ASP A 235 13.34 -9.07 -4.84
CA ASP A 235 14.07 -10.32 -4.66
C ASP A 235 15.42 -10.07 -3.98
N LEU A 236 16.15 -9.04 -4.43
CA LEU A 236 17.43 -8.62 -3.84
C LEU A 236 17.29 -8.24 -2.38
N LEU A 237 16.31 -7.39 -2.03
CA LEU A 237 16.06 -7.03 -0.64
C LEU A 237 15.54 -8.25 0.14
N GLY A 238 14.70 -9.09 -0.47
CA GLY A 238 14.18 -10.32 0.11
C GLY A 238 15.26 -11.32 0.52
N ALA A 239 16.35 -11.39 -0.23
CA ALA A 239 17.49 -12.26 0.05
C ALA A 239 18.30 -11.87 1.30
N ILE A 240 18.19 -10.62 1.77
CA ILE A 240 18.92 -10.14 2.95
C ILE A 240 18.37 -10.80 4.23
N PRO A 241 19.21 -11.42 5.07
CA PRO A 241 18.77 -12.01 6.34
C PRO A 241 18.23 -10.96 7.33
N ASN A 242 17.22 -11.33 8.13
CA ASN A 242 16.59 -10.43 9.11
C ASN A 242 17.58 -9.86 10.14
N ARG A 243 18.62 -10.62 10.51
CA ARG A 243 19.69 -10.18 11.42
C ARG A 243 20.55 -9.03 10.86
N ILE A 244 20.63 -8.93 9.54
CA ILE A 244 21.42 -7.91 8.85
C ILE A 244 20.59 -6.67 8.56
N MET A 245 19.33 -6.86 8.15
CA MET A 245 18.39 -5.77 7.90
C MET A 245 16.96 -6.21 8.21
N GLY A 246 16.30 -5.48 9.11
CA GLY A 246 14.96 -5.82 9.55
C GLY A 246 13.93 -5.82 8.41
N PRO A 247 12.94 -6.73 8.41
CA PRO A 247 11.96 -6.87 7.33
C PRO A 247 11.16 -5.57 7.08
N THR A 248 10.85 -4.84 8.15
CA THR A 248 10.18 -3.54 8.08
C THR A 248 11.05 -2.48 7.37
N SER A 249 12.35 -2.44 7.62
CA SER A 249 13.29 -1.52 6.94
C SER A 249 13.38 -1.82 5.45
N ARG A 250 13.49 -3.11 5.08
CA ARG A 250 13.51 -3.57 3.69
C ARG A 250 12.24 -3.18 2.93
N LYS A 251 11.08 -3.48 3.53
CA LYS A 251 9.75 -3.12 3.00
C LYS A 251 9.59 -1.61 2.86
N ASN A 252 10.03 -0.84 3.85
CA ASN A 252 9.98 0.62 3.83
C ASN A 252 10.86 1.21 2.72
N LEU A 253 12.09 0.70 2.56
CA LEU A 253 13.01 1.16 1.53
C LEU A 253 12.43 0.90 0.14
N LEU A 254 11.96 -0.33 -0.13
CA LEU A 254 11.31 -0.68 -1.39
C LEU A 254 10.10 0.23 -1.69
N ASN A 255 9.28 0.50 -0.67
CA ASN A 255 8.14 1.40 -0.78
C ASN A 255 8.54 2.85 -1.10
N ILE A 256 9.63 3.37 -0.53
CA ILE A 256 10.10 4.72 -0.81
C ILE A 256 10.65 4.79 -2.23
N ILE A 257 11.53 3.85 -2.62
CA ILE A 257 12.13 3.81 -3.96
C ILE A 257 11.03 3.75 -5.01
N SER A 258 10.09 2.80 -4.89
CA SER A 258 9.00 2.63 -5.85
C SER A 258 8.12 3.88 -5.96
N LYS A 259 7.71 4.48 -4.83
CA LYS A 259 6.82 5.66 -4.78
C LYS A 259 7.48 6.95 -5.28
N VAL A 260 8.77 7.14 -5.03
CA VAL A 260 9.49 8.35 -5.49
C VAL A 260 9.82 8.23 -6.98
N ALA A 261 10.27 7.06 -7.43
CA ALA A 261 10.52 6.80 -8.85
C ALA A 261 9.30 7.05 -9.75
N ARG A 262 8.07 6.88 -9.22
CA ARG A 262 6.83 7.10 -9.96
C ARG A 262 6.67 8.51 -10.52
N TYR A 263 7.23 9.55 -9.90
CA TYR A 263 7.02 10.92 -10.39
C TYR A 263 7.68 11.15 -11.76
N ARG A 264 8.87 10.57 -12.00
CA ARG A 264 9.52 10.58 -13.32
C ARG A 264 8.75 9.73 -14.33
N GLU A 265 8.26 8.56 -13.92
CA GLU A 265 7.47 7.69 -14.80
C GLU A 265 6.12 8.28 -15.18
N ALA A 266 5.47 9.00 -14.26
CA ALA A 266 4.25 9.74 -14.54
C ALA A 266 4.47 10.81 -15.61
N ALA A 267 5.56 11.58 -15.50
CA ALA A 267 5.92 12.60 -16.51
C ALA A 267 6.08 11.98 -17.90
N ARG A 268 6.88 10.91 -17.97
CA ARG A 268 7.11 10.15 -19.20
C ARG A 268 5.83 9.55 -19.77
N PHE A 269 5.00 8.94 -18.92
CA PHE A 269 3.74 8.34 -19.34
C PHE A 269 2.80 9.40 -19.91
N LEU A 270 2.60 10.51 -19.22
CA LEU A 270 1.73 11.60 -19.69
C LEU A 270 2.23 12.17 -21.01
N TYR A 271 3.54 12.45 -21.13
CA TYR A 271 4.16 12.94 -22.36
C TYR A 271 3.97 11.97 -23.53
N ARG A 272 4.29 10.68 -23.34
CA ARG A 272 4.12 9.65 -24.38
C ARG A 272 2.66 9.43 -24.76
N THR A 273 1.74 9.53 -23.80
CA THR A 273 0.31 9.39 -24.05
C THR A 273 -0.21 10.58 -24.85
N ALA A 274 0.18 11.81 -24.49
CA ALA A 274 -0.15 13.01 -25.26
C ALA A 274 0.41 12.97 -26.69
N LYS A 275 1.63 12.42 -26.87
CA LYS A 275 2.20 12.19 -28.21
C LYS A 275 1.34 11.24 -29.04
N LYS A 276 0.86 10.14 -28.46
CA LYS A 276 0.11 9.10 -29.18
C LYS A 276 -1.38 9.41 -29.36
N ILE A 277 -1.99 10.14 -28.43
CA ILE A 277 -3.43 10.34 -28.35
C ILE A 277 -3.71 11.85 -28.32
N PRO A 278 -4.13 12.45 -29.45
CA PRO A 278 -4.40 13.89 -29.53
C PRO A 278 -5.41 14.40 -28.50
N LEU A 279 -6.42 13.58 -28.14
CA LEU A 279 -7.42 13.94 -27.12
C LEU A 279 -6.79 14.26 -25.75
N VAL A 280 -5.65 13.62 -25.41
CA VAL A 280 -4.94 13.89 -24.14
C VAL A 280 -4.24 15.26 -24.16
N ARG A 281 -4.00 15.86 -25.33
CA ARG A 281 -3.51 17.24 -25.45
C ARG A 281 -4.59 18.26 -25.08
N GLN A 282 -5.86 17.85 -25.07
CA GLN A 282 -7.04 18.67 -24.76
C GLN A 282 -7.62 18.32 -23.39
N MET A 283 -6.77 18.18 -22.36
CA MET A 283 -7.23 17.93 -21.00
C MET A 283 -7.63 19.21 -20.26
N LYS A 284 -8.73 19.16 -19.53
CA LYS A 284 -9.14 20.22 -18.59
C LYS A 284 -9.52 19.66 -17.24
N ILE A 285 -9.12 20.35 -16.17
CA ILE A 285 -9.48 19.96 -14.80
C ILE A 285 -10.87 20.48 -14.46
N VAL A 286 -11.72 19.62 -13.91
CA VAL A 286 -13.08 19.97 -13.48
C VAL A 286 -13.27 19.52 -12.03
N PHE A 287 -13.54 20.47 -11.14
CA PHE A 287 -13.81 20.14 -9.75
C PHE A 287 -15.25 19.72 -9.55
N VAL A 288 -15.39 18.56 -8.94
CA VAL A 288 -16.68 18.02 -8.56
C VAL A 288 -17.18 18.72 -7.30
N ASN A 289 -18.32 19.37 -7.45
CA ASN A 289 -19.06 19.98 -6.36
C ASN A 289 -20.49 19.42 -6.39
N LEU A 290 -20.85 18.69 -5.35
CA LEU A 290 -22.23 18.29 -5.13
C LEU A 290 -23.05 19.49 -4.63
N PRO A 291 -24.37 19.54 -4.91
CA PRO A 291 -25.24 20.57 -4.38
C PRO A 291 -25.25 20.62 -2.84
N GLN A 292 -25.60 21.77 -2.25
CA GLN A 292 -25.45 21.98 -0.80
C GLN A 292 -26.33 21.04 0.05
N ASN A 293 -27.51 20.67 -0.45
CA ASN A 293 -28.40 19.70 0.20
C ASN A 293 -27.76 18.31 0.30
N ALA A 294 -26.87 17.92 -0.62
CA ALA A 294 -26.16 16.64 -0.56
C ALA A 294 -25.29 16.51 0.71
N PHE A 295 -24.92 17.63 1.32
CA PHE A 295 -24.14 17.67 2.56
C PHE A 295 -25.00 17.80 3.82
N GLN A 296 -26.33 17.90 3.69
CA GLN A 296 -27.25 17.93 4.82
C GLN A 296 -27.02 16.71 5.73
N LYS A 297 -27.19 16.92 7.03
CA LYS A 297 -27.05 15.90 8.07
C LYS A 297 -28.40 15.63 8.70
N ILE A 298 -28.61 14.39 9.10
CA ILE A 298 -29.81 13.99 9.83
C ILE A 298 -29.60 14.35 11.31
N PRO A 299 -30.53 15.08 11.95
CA PRO A 299 -30.43 15.40 13.37
C PRO A 299 -30.35 14.11 14.21
N ALA A 300 -29.25 13.91 14.94
CA ALA A 300 -29.04 12.72 15.76
C ALA A 300 -29.82 12.79 17.10
N ASN A 301 -30.34 13.96 17.45
CA ASN A 301 -30.75 14.32 18.80
C ASN A 301 -32.06 13.64 19.26
N GLN A 302 -32.80 13.03 18.32
CA GLN A 302 -34.08 12.36 18.57
C GLN A 302 -34.01 10.84 18.33
N TYR A 303 -32.82 10.29 18.02
CA TYR A 303 -32.63 8.88 17.69
C TYR A 303 -31.66 8.20 18.66
N SER A 304 -32.12 7.12 19.28
CA SER A 304 -31.34 6.30 20.21
C SER A 304 -31.19 4.88 19.64
N PRO A 305 -30.17 4.63 18.79
CA PRO A 305 -29.89 3.29 18.31
C PRO A 305 -29.49 2.39 19.47
N THR A 306 -29.74 1.08 19.38
CA THR A 306 -29.16 0.10 20.31
C THR A 306 -28.61 -1.09 19.54
N LEU A 307 -27.53 -1.68 20.07
CA LEU A 307 -26.93 -2.87 19.45
C LEU A 307 -27.94 -4.03 19.41
N PRO A 308 -28.70 -4.34 20.49
CA PRO A 308 -29.71 -5.40 20.44
C PRO A 308 -30.80 -5.18 19.41
N SER A 309 -31.37 -3.97 19.30
CA SER A 309 -32.43 -3.71 18.33
C SER A 309 -31.94 -3.86 16.88
N THR A 310 -30.69 -3.46 16.60
CA THR A 310 -30.07 -3.62 15.29
C THR A 310 -29.85 -5.09 14.95
N VAL A 311 -29.29 -5.87 15.88
CA VAL A 311 -29.09 -7.32 15.69
C VAL A 311 -30.43 -8.05 15.53
N SER A 312 -31.44 -7.72 16.34
CA SER A 312 -32.79 -8.29 16.21
C SER A 312 -33.40 -8.01 14.84
N ARG A 313 -33.18 -6.82 14.26
CA ARG A 313 -33.67 -6.48 12.91
C ARG A 313 -32.99 -7.34 11.83
N ILE A 314 -31.68 -7.54 11.92
CA ILE A 314 -30.92 -8.39 10.98
C ILE A 314 -31.31 -9.87 11.15
N ASN A 315 -31.52 -10.33 12.40
CA ASN A 315 -32.05 -11.65 12.71
C ASN A 315 -33.39 -11.89 12.01
N ALA A 316 -34.32 -10.93 12.11
CA ALA A 316 -35.63 -11.02 11.45
C ALA A 316 -35.50 -11.03 9.92
N GLU A 317 -34.63 -10.20 9.35
CA GLU A 317 -34.39 -10.13 7.89
C GLU A 317 -33.82 -11.44 7.32
N HIS A 318 -32.97 -12.14 8.07
CA HIS A 318 -32.27 -13.35 7.60
C HIS A 318 -32.71 -14.66 8.25
N ARG A 319 -33.78 -14.64 9.06
CA ARG A 319 -34.29 -15.78 9.82
C ARG A 319 -33.20 -16.44 10.69
N GLN A 320 -32.46 -15.61 11.41
CA GLN A 320 -31.39 -16.02 12.33
C GLN A 320 -31.78 -15.72 13.78
N GLN A 321 -31.05 -16.28 14.75
CA GLN A 321 -31.30 -16.12 16.18
C GLN A 321 -30.01 -15.83 16.96
N TRP A 322 -29.17 -14.91 16.48
CA TRP A 322 -27.95 -14.58 17.20
C TRP A 322 -28.25 -13.85 18.51
N ASN A 323 -27.60 -14.29 19.57
CA ASN A 323 -27.67 -13.68 20.90
C ASN A 323 -26.54 -12.65 21.06
N VAL A 324 -26.90 -11.41 21.41
CA VAL A 324 -25.94 -10.30 21.57
C VAL A 324 -24.90 -10.60 22.64
N GLY A 325 -25.30 -11.17 23.78
CA GLY A 325 -24.38 -11.57 24.84
C GLY A 325 -23.36 -12.61 24.38
N GLN A 326 -23.76 -13.58 23.56
CA GLN A 326 -22.82 -14.50 22.94
C GLN A 326 -21.84 -13.78 21.99
N VAL A 327 -22.32 -12.87 21.15
CA VAL A 327 -21.48 -12.08 20.25
C VAL A 327 -20.46 -11.25 21.05
N CYS A 328 -20.89 -10.55 22.10
CA CYS A 328 -20.03 -9.75 22.96
C CYS A 328 -18.94 -10.59 23.64
N ARG A 329 -19.30 -11.78 24.15
CA ARG A 329 -18.32 -12.75 24.71
C ARG A 329 -17.25 -13.15 23.69
N LEU A 330 -17.64 -13.47 22.45
CA LEU A 330 -16.70 -13.85 21.39
C LEU A 330 -15.83 -12.70 20.88
N LEU A 331 -16.28 -11.46 21.07
CA LEU A 331 -15.51 -10.25 20.77
C LEU A 331 -14.63 -9.79 21.95
N ASN A 332 -14.70 -10.48 23.09
CA ASN A 332 -14.01 -10.13 24.34
C ASN A 332 -14.32 -8.71 24.82
N VAL A 333 -15.60 -8.31 24.78
CA VAL A 333 -16.11 -7.00 25.19
C VAL A 333 -17.38 -7.17 26.02
N GLY A 334 -17.58 -6.34 27.05
CA GLY A 334 -18.82 -6.38 27.85
C GLY A 334 -20.05 -5.93 27.04
N GLU A 335 -21.25 -6.42 27.38
CA GLU A 335 -22.47 -6.07 26.63
C GLU A 335 -22.79 -4.56 26.66
N VAL A 336 -22.64 -3.94 27.85
CA VAL A 336 -22.84 -2.50 28.03
C VAL A 336 -21.81 -1.72 27.22
N GLU A 337 -20.53 -2.11 27.32
CA GLU A 337 -19.44 -1.48 26.59
C GLU A 337 -19.63 -1.59 25.07
N ALA A 338 -19.98 -2.78 24.55
CA ALA A 338 -20.23 -3.00 23.13
C ALA A 338 -21.39 -2.15 22.62
N ASN A 339 -22.47 -2.06 23.40
CA ASN A 339 -23.60 -1.19 23.08
C ASN A 339 -23.18 0.29 23.08
N ASP A 340 -22.41 0.74 24.07
CA ASP A 340 -21.94 2.13 24.15
C ASP A 340 -21.00 2.48 23.00
N GLN A 341 -20.08 1.59 22.63
CA GLN A 341 -19.22 1.74 21.46
C GLN A 341 -20.05 1.86 20.17
N PHE A 342 -21.05 0.99 20.00
CA PHE A 342 -21.96 1.01 18.86
C PHE A 342 -22.77 2.31 18.79
N VAL A 343 -23.36 2.76 19.90
CA VAL A 343 -24.16 3.99 19.98
C VAL A 343 -23.30 5.21 19.72
N HIS A 344 -22.14 5.29 20.37
CA HIS A 344 -21.17 6.35 20.17
C HIS A 344 -20.75 6.43 18.71
N GLN A 345 -20.38 5.31 18.11
CA GLN A 345 -19.92 5.27 16.72
C GLN A 345 -21.05 5.65 15.76
N THR A 346 -22.28 5.17 15.96
CA THR A 346 -23.42 5.54 15.12
C THR A 346 -23.69 7.05 15.16
N ARG A 347 -23.71 7.64 16.37
CA ARG A 347 -23.89 9.09 16.54
C ARG A 347 -22.76 9.89 15.90
N LYS A 348 -21.51 9.43 16.07
CA LYS A 348 -20.33 10.05 15.45
C LYS A 348 -20.39 9.99 13.92
N THR A 349 -20.83 8.87 13.34
CA THR A 349 -21.02 8.74 11.89
C THR A 349 -22.09 9.70 11.38
N LEU A 350 -23.25 9.78 12.03
CA LEU A 350 -24.31 10.73 11.65
C LEU A 350 -23.85 12.20 11.76
N LYS A 351 -23.04 12.52 12.76
CA LYS A 351 -22.57 13.87 13.04
C LYS A 351 -21.39 14.28 12.17
N ASP A 352 -20.38 13.44 11.99
CA ASP A 352 -19.06 13.87 11.52
C ASP A 352 -18.59 13.14 10.24
N ALA A 353 -19.36 12.18 9.72
CA ALA A 353 -18.94 11.42 8.55
C ALA A 353 -18.77 12.27 7.28
N LYS A 354 -17.78 11.85 6.50
CA LYS A 354 -17.37 12.44 5.23
C LYS A 354 -17.98 11.67 4.07
N ILE A 355 -18.33 12.40 3.03
CA ILE A 355 -18.56 11.82 1.72
C ILE A 355 -17.18 11.64 1.10
N HIS A 356 -16.79 10.39 0.84
CA HIS A 356 -15.52 10.09 0.20
C HIS A 356 -15.49 10.60 -1.24
N ALA A 357 -14.28 10.86 -1.76
CA ALA A 357 -14.10 11.47 -3.08
C ALA A 357 -14.69 10.61 -4.20
N GLU A 358 -14.51 9.29 -4.15
CA GLU A 358 -15.05 8.35 -5.14
C GLU A 358 -16.59 8.38 -5.18
N ILE A 359 -17.22 8.55 -4.02
CA ILE A 359 -18.68 8.67 -3.92
C ILE A 359 -19.14 10.03 -4.46
N GLN A 360 -18.39 11.11 -4.21
CA GLN A 360 -18.69 12.42 -4.81
C GLN A 360 -18.61 12.37 -6.34
N LEU A 361 -17.58 11.72 -6.91
CA LEU A 361 -17.48 11.52 -8.36
C LEU A 361 -18.69 10.78 -8.90
N LEU A 362 -19.12 9.69 -8.25
CA LEU A 362 -20.28 8.88 -8.67
C LEU A 362 -21.54 9.75 -8.76
N PHE A 363 -21.91 10.42 -7.67
CA PHE A 363 -23.14 11.21 -7.61
C PHE A 363 -23.09 12.41 -8.55
N TYR A 364 -21.93 13.02 -8.76
CA TYR A 364 -21.78 14.10 -9.73
C TYR A 364 -22.00 13.61 -11.17
N CYS A 365 -21.46 12.45 -11.52
CA CYS A 365 -21.64 11.88 -12.85
C CYS A 365 -23.11 11.53 -13.12
N GLU A 366 -23.81 10.98 -12.12
CA GLU A 366 -25.25 10.73 -12.18
C GLU A 366 -26.05 12.03 -12.38
N LEU A 367 -25.73 13.09 -11.63
CA LEU A 367 -26.40 14.39 -11.77
C LEU A 367 -26.17 15.04 -13.14
N LYS A 368 -24.98 14.86 -13.73
CA LYS A 368 -24.64 15.42 -15.04
C LYS A 368 -25.16 14.59 -16.21
N ASN A 369 -25.42 13.30 -16.01
CA ASN A 369 -25.91 12.38 -17.03
C ASN A 369 -25.11 12.46 -18.34
N PHE A 370 -23.79 12.27 -18.25
CA PHE A 370 -22.89 12.38 -19.40
C PHE A 370 -23.22 11.35 -20.50
N LYS A 371 -23.10 11.77 -21.77
CA LYS A 371 -23.25 10.87 -22.93
C LYS A 371 -22.24 9.71 -22.92
N LEU A 372 -21.01 10.03 -22.54
CA LEU A 372 -19.91 9.09 -22.32
C LEU A 372 -19.46 9.23 -20.86
N PRO A 373 -20.12 8.54 -19.91
CA PRO A 373 -19.74 8.64 -18.50
C PRO A 373 -18.34 8.04 -18.27
N PRO A 374 -17.62 8.49 -17.22
CA PRO A 374 -16.40 7.82 -16.81
C PRO A 374 -16.62 6.34 -16.53
N ARG A 375 -15.64 5.51 -16.87
CA ARG A 375 -15.68 4.07 -16.67
C ARG A 375 -14.79 3.65 -15.50
N VAL A 376 -13.81 4.47 -15.12
CA VAL A 376 -12.82 4.13 -14.07
C VAL A 376 -12.66 5.24 -13.05
N PHE A 377 -12.75 4.88 -11.77
CA PHE A 377 -12.41 5.76 -10.65
C PHE A 377 -11.09 5.34 -10.01
N CYS A 378 -10.16 6.28 -9.92
CA CYS A 378 -8.86 6.07 -9.30
C CYS A 378 -8.66 7.06 -8.14
N SER A 379 -8.00 6.60 -7.09
CA SER A 379 -7.57 7.42 -5.96
C SER A 379 -6.10 7.13 -5.67
N THR A 380 -5.48 7.95 -4.83
CA THR A 380 -4.11 7.68 -4.33
C THR A 380 -4.02 6.55 -3.34
N LYS A 381 -5.17 6.16 -2.82
CA LYS A 381 -5.37 4.94 -2.07
C LYS A 381 -6.25 4.00 -2.90
N ASP A 382 -6.05 2.71 -2.72
CA ASP A 382 -7.02 1.71 -3.15
C ASP A 382 -8.38 2.05 -2.51
N ALA A 383 -9.50 1.65 -3.13
CA ALA A 383 -10.81 1.99 -2.59
C ALA A 383 -10.98 1.38 -1.19
N CYS A 384 -11.61 2.11 -0.27
CA CYS A 384 -12.00 1.51 1.00
C CYS A 384 -13.15 0.51 0.81
N PHE A 385 -13.39 -0.33 1.82
CA PHE A 385 -14.45 -1.33 1.77
C PHE A 385 -15.80 -0.73 1.37
N LEU A 386 -16.20 0.39 2.00
CA LEU A 386 -17.50 1.02 1.75
C LEU A 386 -17.61 1.66 0.36
N CYS A 387 -16.56 2.36 -0.11
CA CYS A 387 -16.51 2.89 -1.47
C CYS A 387 -16.59 1.76 -2.50
N ASN A 388 -15.79 0.70 -2.31
CA ASN A 388 -15.75 -0.43 -3.21
C ASN A 388 -17.09 -1.17 -3.27
N ALA A 389 -17.68 -1.48 -2.11
CA ALA A 389 -18.97 -2.14 -2.01
C ALA A 389 -20.07 -1.32 -2.71
N PHE A 390 -20.16 -0.02 -2.44
CA PHE A 390 -21.18 0.83 -3.05
C PHE A 390 -21.01 0.96 -4.57
N ILE A 391 -19.78 1.18 -5.05
CA ILE A 391 -19.50 1.32 -6.49
C ILE A 391 -19.78 0.01 -7.24
N ARG A 392 -19.49 -1.15 -6.63
CA ARG A 392 -19.84 -2.46 -7.21
C ARG A 392 -21.35 -2.67 -7.33
N ILE A 393 -22.14 -2.20 -6.37
CA ILE A 393 -23.62 -2.25 -6.48
C ILE A 393 -24.11 -1.38 -7.64
N TYR A 394 -23.50 -0.20 -7.81
CA TYR A 394 -23.83 0.70 -8.91
C TYR A 394 -23.51 0.07 -10.27
N GLY A 395 -22.42 -0.69 -10.37
CA GLY A 395 -22.17 -1.67 -11.43
C GLY A 395 -21.74 -1.12 -12.79
N LYS A 396 -21.67 0.21 -12.96
CA LYS A 396 -21.26 0.84 -14.23
C LYS A 396 -19.85 1.43 -14.21
N ILE A 397 -19.18 1.42 -13.05
CA ILE A 397 -17.87 2.05 -12.83
C ILE A 397 -16.93 1.03 -12.21
N HIS A 398 -15.71 0.99 -12.72
CA HIS A 398 -14.63 0.16 -12.23
C HIS A 398 -13.75 0.94 -11.23
N THR A 399 -13.56 0.37 -10.04
CA THR A 399 -12.45 0.71 -9.14
C THR A 399 -11.38 -0.36 -9.27
N PRO A 400 -10.10 -0.05 -9.54
CA PRO A 400 -9.10 -1.09 -9.79
C PRO A 400 -8.83 -2.05 -8.62
N ARG A 401 -8.85 -1.53 -7.39
CA ARG A 401 -8.49 -2.26 -6.17
C ARG A 401 -9.28 -1.80 -4.97
N CYS A 402 -9.37 -2.69 -3.98
CA CYS A 402 -9.89 -2.43 -2.66
C CYS A 402 -8.81 -2.78 -1.62
N HIS A 403 -8.56 -1.91 -0.65
CA HIS A 403 -7.68 -2.25 0.49
C HIS A 403 -8.45 -2.95 1.62
N GLY A 404 -9.79 -2.99 1.58
CA GLY A 404 -10.59 -3.78 2.51
C GLY A 404 -10.83 -3.17 3.90
N LYS A 405 -10.00 -2.22 4.36
CA LYS A 405 -10.26 -1.42 5.57
C LYS A 405 -11.60 -0.66 5.50
N LEU A 406 -12.36 -0.72 6.59
CA LEU A 406 -13.61 -0.01 6.80
C LEU A 406 -13.33 1.31 7.54
N TYR A 407 -13.90 2.41 7.03
CA TYR A 407 -13.82 3.72 7.66
C TYR A 407 -15.18 4.09 8.24
N PRO A 408 -15.35 4.13 9.57
CA PRO A 408 -16.66 4.38 10.16
C PRO A 408 -17.10 5.84 10.03
N GLY A 409 -16.18 6.76 9.73
CA GLY A 409 -16.47 8.15 9.36
C GLY A 409 -16.89 8.35 7.90
N TRP A 410 -17.52 7.36 7.27
CA TRP A 410 -17.98 7.38 5.88
C TRP A 410 -19.50 7.56 5.82
N ARG A 411 -20.01 8.26 4.80
CA ARG A 411 -21.45 8.33 4.51
C ARG A 411 -21.74 8.52 3.02
N LEU A 412 -22.99 8.24 2.65
CA LEU A 412 -23.56 8.67 1.37
C LEU A 412 -23.98 10.15 1.41
N PRO A 413 -24.00 10.83 0.24
CA PRO A 413 -24.66 12.11 0.09
C PRO A 413 -26.14 12.02 0.51
N PHE A 414 -26.67 13.08 1.09
CA PHE A 414 -28.07 13.13 1.46
C PHE A 414 -28.97 13.19 0.22
N SER A 415 -29.98 12.31 0.19
CA SER A 415 -31.07 12.34 -0.76
C SER A 415 -32.40 12.47 0.00
N PRO A 416 -33.29 13.41 -0.38
CA PRO A 416 -34.58 13.58 0.29
C PRO A 416 -35.52 12.39 0.07
N LYS A 417 -35.34 11.63 -1.02
CA LYS A 417 -36.08 10.39 -1.30
C LYS A 417 -35.11 9.22 -1.28
N PRO A 418 -35.38 8.15 -0.49
CA PRO A 418 -34.64 6.91 -0.52
C PRO A 418 -34.48 6.39 -1.95
N THR A 419 -33.24 6.22 -2.38
CA THR A 419 -33.00 5.63 -3.70
C THR A 419 -33.00 4.10 -3.59
N LYS A 420 -33.42 3.40 -4.66
CA LYS A 420 -33.35 1.93 -4.71
C LYS A 420 -31.93 1.40 -4.46
N ILE A 421 -30.92 2.19 -4.83
CA ILE A 421 -29.51 1.85 -4.64
C ILE A 421 -29.06 1.95 -3.18
N GLU A 422 -29.51 2.95 -2.42
CA GLU A 422 -29.27 3.04 -0.97
C GLU A 422 -29.84 1.83 -0.23
N GLN A 423 -31.07 1.44 -0.57
CA GLN A 423 -31.71 0.25 0.02
C GLN A 423 -30.93 -1.03 -0.34
N ARG A 424 -30.49 -1.16 -1.60
CA ARG A 424 -29.66 -2.30 -2.04
C ARG A 424 -28.31 -2.33 -1.32
N PHE A 425 -27.72 -1.17 -1.05
CA PHE A 425 -26.49 -1.06 -0.26
C PHE A 425 -26.69 -1.47 1.19
N ASN A 426 -27.76 -1.01 1.85
CA ASN A 426 -28.08 -1.44 3.21
C ASN A 426 -28.29 -2.96 3.29
N ARG A 427 -28.99 -3.56 2.31
CA ARG A 427 -29.11 -5.03 2.23
C ARG A 427 -27.76 -5.73 2.04
N GLN A 428 -26.84 -5.15 1.25
CA GLN A 428 -25.49 -5.69 1.12
C GLN A 428 -24.72 -5.62 2.44
N LEU A 429 -24.78 -4.50 3.16
CA LEU A 429 -24.16 -4.38 4.48
C LEU A 429 -24.75 -5.38 5.49
N ALA A 430 -26.08 -5.55 5.50
CA ALA A 430 -26.75 -6.56 6.32
C ALA A 430 -26.27 -7.99 5.99
N ASN A 431 -26.12 -8.32 4.69
CA ASN A 431 -25.54 -9.59 4.26
C ASN A 431 -24.10 -9.79 4.73
N HIS A 432 -23.27 -8.74 4.68
CA HIS A 432 -21.90 -8.81 5.23
C HIS A 432 -21.93 -9.04 6.75
N ILE A 433 -22.78 -8.32 7.49
CA ILE A 433 -22.95 -8.54 8.94
C ILE A 433 -23.39 -9.96 9.23
N ARG A 434 -24.36 -10.49 8.46
CA ARG A 434 -24.80 -11.89 8.59
C ARG A 434 -23.64 -12.84 8.42
N ASN A 435 -22.86 -12.71 7.35
CA ASN A 435 -21.70 -13.56 7.11
C ASN A 435 -20.67 -13.44 8.25
N SER A 436 -20.35 -12.22 8.68
CA SER A 436 -19.43 -11.95 9.79
C SER A 436 -19.88 -12.60 11.10
N LEU A 437 -21.16 -12.50 11.45
CA LEU A 437 -21.71 -13.10 12.67
C LEU A 437 -21.75 -14.63 12.58
N THR A 438 -22.16 -15.18 11.43
CA THR A 438 -22.11 -16.63 11.19
C THR A 438 -20.67 -17.16 11.32
N THR A 439 -19.69 -16.48 10.73
CA THR A 439 -18.28 -16.87 10.82
C THR A 439 -17.72 -16.71 12.23
N LEU A 440 -18.08 -15.64 12.95
CA LEU A 440 -17.69 -15.44 14.35
C LEU A 440 -18.15 -16.61 15.22
N LEU A 441 -19.42 -17.02 15.07
CA LEU A 441 -20.02 -18.12 15.81
C LEU A 441 -19.45 -19.47 15.38
N SER A 442 -19.24 -19.72 14.08
CA SER A 442 -18.68 -21.00 13.64
C SER A 442 -17.23 -21.18 14.09
N ARG A 443 -16.43 -20.10 14.09
CA ARG A 443 -15.02 -20.14 14.52
C ARG A 443 -14.85 -20.04 16.03
N GLN A 444 -15.86 -19.60 16.76
CA GLN A 444 -15.78 -19.23 18.19
C GLN A 444 -14.70 -18.17 18.48
N GLN A 445 -14.30 -17.39 17.48
CA GLN A 445 -13.28 -16.33 17.63
C GLN A 445 -13.41 -15.26 16.54
N LYS A 446 -12.98 -14.05 16.87
CA LYS A 446 -12.97 -12.90 15.95
C LYS A 446 -12.04 -13.16 14.76
N THR A 447 -12.54 -12.86 13.55
CA THR A 447 -11.67 -12.84 12.36
C THR A 447 -10.93 -11.51 12.30
N VAL A 448 -9.59 -11.57 12.32
CA VAL A 448 -8.71 -10.41 12.26
C VAL A 448 -7.83 -10.52 11.02
N TYR A 449 -7.91 -9.51 10.16
CA TYR A 449 -6.97 -9.32 9.06
C TYR A 449 -5.97 -8.22 9.42
N PRO A 450 -4.71 -8.31 8.95
CA PRO A 450 -3.71 -7.28 9.20
C PRO A 450 -4.12 -5.96 8.55
N ASP A 451 -3.65 -4.85 9.13
CA ASP A 451 -3.90 -3.53 8.59
C ASP A 451 -3.27 -3.41 7.19
N PRO A 452 -4.07 -3.08 6.15
CA PRO A 452 -3.64 -3.19 4.77
C PRO A 452 -2.78 -2.00 4.33
N HIS A 453 -1.91 -2.22 3.34
CA HIS A 453 -1.28 -1.12 2.61
C HIS A 453 -2.31 -0.43 1.72
N GLU A 454 -2.72 0.77 2.11
CA GLU A 454 -3.76 1.51 1.39
C GLU A 454 -3.28 2.08 0.04
N SER A 455 -1.98 2.30 -0.15
CA SER A 455 -1.42 2.88 -1.39
C SER A 455 -0.42 1.92 -2.05
N THR A 456 -0.89 1.16 -3.04
CA THR A 456 -0.13 0.06 -3.66
C THR A 456 0.54 0.40 -4.99
N LEU A 457 0.30 1.59 -5.59
CA LEU A 457 0.80 2.02 -6.92
C LEU A 457 0.39 1.14 -8.11
N LEU A 458 -0.37 0.05 -7.90
CA LEU A 458 -0.70 -0.96 -8.91
C LEU A 458 -1.69 -0.49 -9.99
N THR A 459 -2.22 0.72 -9.87
CA THR A 459 -3.06 1.37 -10.87
C THR A 459 -2.26 2.13 -11.93
N LEU A 460 -0.95 2.27 -11.73
CA LEU A 460 -0.05 2.99 -12.62
C LEU A 460 0.54 2.05 -13.67
N PRO A 461 0.71 2.54 -14.92
CA PRO A 461 1.38 1.75 -15.95
C PRO A 461 2.84 1.55 -15.58
N PHE A 462 3.32 0.31 -15.65
CA PHE A 462 4.76 0.02 -15.56
C PHE A 462 5.42 0.42 -16.87
N SER A 463 6.43 1.30 -16.82
CA SER A 463 7.32 1.50 -17.97
C SER A 463 8.23 0.27 -18.08
N VAL A 464 7.81 -0.72 -18.85
CA VAL A 464 8.75 -1.70 -19.41
C VAL A 464 9.49 -0.97 -20.52
N THR A 465 10.58 -0.27 -20.18
CA THR A 465 11.62 -0.06 -21.18
C THR A 465 12.08 -1.46 -21.59
N LYS A 466 11.96 -1.79 -22.88
CA LYS A 466 12.70 -2.92 -23.46
C LYS A 466 14.18 -2.62 -23.23
N SER A 467 14.71 -3.00 -22.07
CA SER A 467 16.14 -3.13 -21.88
C SER A 467 16.60 -4.16 -22.90
N GLY A 468 17.58 -3.80 -23.71
CA GLY A 468 18.12 -4.69 -24.73
C GLY A 468 18.54 -6.01 -24.11
N SER A 469 17.73 -7.05 -24.34
CA SER A 469 18.23 -8.40 -24.25
C SER A 469 19.18 -8.57 -25.42
N LEU A 470 20.41 -9.00 -25.11
CA LEU A 470 21.36 -9.50 -26.09
C LEU A 470 20.60 -10.43 -27.05
N ALA A 471 20.72 -10.12 -28.34
CA ALA A 471 20.09 -10.88 -29.40
C ALA A 471 20.62 -12.31 -29.41
N LEU A 472 19.72 -13.28 -29.37
CA LEU A 472 19.90 -14.59 -29.99
C LEU A 472 18.65 -14.86 -30.85
N PRO A 473 18.82 -15.51 -32.01
CA PRO A 473 17.86 -15.43 -33.11
C PRO A 473 16.52 -16.04 -32.77
N GLU A 474 15.45 -15.36 -33.20
CA GLU A 474 14.08 -15.86 -33.17
C GLU A 474 14.00 -17.18 -33.94
N ALA A 475 13.66 -18.26 -33.23
CA ALA A 475 13.15 -19.48 -33.85
C ALA A 475 11.66 -19.25 -34.14
N GLU A 476 11.30 -19.28 -35.42
CA GLU A 476 9.94 -19.29 -35.92
C GLU A 476 9.15 -20.42 -35.26
N VAL A 477 8.09 -20.08 -34.53
CA VAL A 477 7.08 -21.04 -34.08
C VAL A 477 5.79 -20.73 -34.81
N GLY A 478 5.39 -21.70 -35.63
CA GLY A 478 4.34 -21.61 -36.62
C GLY A 478 2.95 -21.32 -36.06
N GLU A 479 2.16 -20.69 -36.93
CA GLU A 479 0.73 -20.46 -36.79
C GLU A 479 -0.03 -21.79 -36.65
N ILE A 480 -0.79 -21.92 -35.57
CA ILE A 480 -1.81 -22.97 -35.44
C ILE A 480 -3.11 -22.44 -36.07
N LEU A 481 -3.55 -23.18 -37.09
CA LEU A 481 -4.77 -23.02 -37.87
C LEU A 481 -6.01 -22.68 -37.02
N GLN A 482 -6.73 -21.64 -37.46
CA GLN A 482 -8.18 -21.53 -37.22
C GLN A 482 -8.95 -22.17 -38.38
N SER A 483 -9.99 -22.91 -38.00
CA SER A 483 -10.86 -23.72 -38.83
C SER A 483 -11.63 -22.92 -39.89
N GLN A 484 -11.69 -23.52 -41.08
CA GLN A 484 -12.38 -23.09 -42.28
C GLN A 484 -13.89 -22.88 -42.09
N THR A 485 -14.43 -21.85 -42.75
CA THR A 485 -15.67 -21.95 -43.54
C THR A 485 -15.48 -21.18 -44.85
N PRO A 486 -15.99 -21.67 -46.00
CA PRO A 486 -15.62 -21.18 -47.32
C PRO A 486 -16.62 -20.16 -47.86
N ASN A 487 -16.15 -19.17 -48.62
CA ASN A 487 -16.70 -18.87 -49.95
C ASN A 487 -15.94 -17.74 -50.69
N ILE A 488 -15.45 -18.12 -51.88
CA ILE A 488 -15.61 -17.44 -53.18
C ILE A 488 -14.71 -16.22 -53.50
N SER A 489 -13.61 -16.57 -54.19
CA SER A 489 -13.03 -16.06 -55.46
C SER A 489 -12.58 -14.60 -55.66
N GLU A 490 -11.32 -14.51 -56.12
CA GLU A 490 -10.75 -13.66 -57.21
C GLU A 490 -10.68 -12.13 -56.95
N THR A 491 -9.66 -11.34 -57.30
CA THR A 491 -8.45 -11.41 -58.15
C THR A 491 -7.61 -10.16 -57.74
N ASP A 492 -6.29 -10.23 -57.55
CA ASP A 492 -5.24 -9.76 -58.49
C ASP A 492 -4.34 -8.65 -57.91
N GLN A 493 -3.02 -8.86 -58.10
CA GLN A 493 -1.95 -7.88 -58.39
C GLN A 493 -1.34 -6.99 -57.28
N MET A 494 -0.17 -7.46 -56.79
CA MET A 494 1.05 -6.70 -56.47
C MET A 494 1.72 -6.15 -57.76
N PRO A 495 2.88 -5.46 -57.74
CA PRO A 495 3.55 -4.55 -56.77
C PRO A 495 4.15 -3.30 -57.50
N PHE A 496 4.92 -2.43 -56.82
CA PHE A 496 6.18 -1.79 -57.28
C PHE A 496 6.61 -0.78 -56.17
N ILE A 497 7.66 -0.98 -55.36
CA ILE A 497 9.13 -0.99 -55.55
C ILE A 497 9.78 0.40 -55.70
N LEU A 498 10.71 0.66 -54.75
CA LEU A 498 11.91 1.53 -54.73
C LEU A 498 11.71 3.06 -54.90
N SER A 499 12.32 3.92 -54.09
CA SER A 499 13.77 4.12 -54.08
C SER A 499 14.23 5.00 -52.89
N ASN A 500 15.30 4.55 -52.22
CA ASN A 500 16.32 5.37 -51.54
C ASN A 500 17.33 5.88 -52.64
N PRO A 501 18.46 6.60 -52.43
CA PRO A 501 19.19 6.93 -51.18
C PRO A 501 20.05 8.25 -51.15
N LYS A 502 20.87 8.41 -50.07
CA LYS A 502 22.21 9.08 -49.98
C LYS A 502 22.27 10.63 -50.06
N ALA A 503 23.21 11.38 -49.44
CA ALA A 503 24.28 11.17 -48.46
C ALA A 503 24.92 12.53 -48.03
N LEU A 504 25.63 12.52 -46.89
CA LEU A 504 26.92 13.17 -46.58
C LEU A 504 27.12 14.72 -46.57
N LEU A 505 27.57 15.29 -45.43
CA LEU A 505 28.89 15.95 -45.20
C LEU A 505 28.92 16.90 -43.97
N LYS A 506 30.02 16.81 -43.21
CA LYS A 506 30.66 17.79 -42.26
C LYS A 506 31.85 18.46 -43.01
N PRO A 507 32.59 19.52 -42.57
CA PRO A 507 33.16 19.74 -41.21
C PRO A 507 33.59 21.18 -40.73
N SER A 508 34.16 21.26 -39.50
CA SER A 508 35.19 22.20 -38.93
C SER A 508 34.84 23.70 -38.67
N GLU A 509 35.35 24.52 -37.71
CA GLU A 509 36.66 24.74 -37.02
C GLU A 509 36.52 25.45 -35.63
N ARG A 510 37.31 25.11 -34.57
CA ARG A 510 38.40 25.82 -33.80
C ARG A 510 38.18 27.21 -33.10
N THR A 511 38.25 27.18 -31.74
CA THR A 511 38.90 28.02 -30.63
C THR A 511 39.49 29.45 -30.88
N PRO A 512 39.91 30.32 -29.87
CA PRO A 512 40.27 30.10 -28.44
C PRO A 512 40.08 31.21 -27.32
N ILE A 513 40.30 30.80 -26.05
CA ILE A 513 41.03 31.43 -24.87
C ILE A 513 40.58 32.75 -24.18
N ALA A 514 40.43 32.72 -22.83
CA ALA A 514 41.23 33.50 -21.83
C ALA A 514 40.75 33.37 -20.35
N SER A 515 41.70 33.14 -19.43
CA SER A 515 41.65 33.33 -17.96
C SER A 515 42.72 34.37 -17.56
N PRO A 516 42.66 35.02 -16.37
CA PRO A 516 43.53 34.62 -15.22
C PRO A 516 42.90 34.88 -13.81
N ALA A 517 43.07 34.01 -12.78
CA ALA A 517 44.11 33.92 -11.72
C ALA A 517 43.95 34.84 -10.46
N THR A 518 43.56 34.22 -9.30
CA THR A 518 44.06 34.23 -7.87
C THR A 518 44.78 35.46 -7.22
N PRO A 519 45.17 35.50 -5.89
CA PRO A 519 44.92 34.65 -4.68
C PRO A 519 44.75 35.41 -3.32
N THR A 520 44.49 34.70 -2.19
CA THR A 520 45.14 34.78 -0.83
C THR A 520 44.23 34.20 0.28
N ARG A 521 44.57 33.11 0.98
CA ARG A 521 45.42 32.86 2.19
C ARG A 521 44.60 32.55 3.46
N ASP A 522 44.77 31.31 3.91
CA ASP A 522 44.85 30.71 5.26
C ASP A 522 44.34 31.45 6.50
N ILE A 523 43.67 30.71 7.41
CA ILE A 523 44.12 30.47 8.80
C ILE A 523 43.25 29.36 9.45
N SER A 524 43.94 28.40 10.07
CA SER A 524 43.42 27.33 10.93
C SER A 524 43.51 27.76 12.40
N ILE A 525 42.41 27.71 13.17
CA ILE A 525 42.44 27.68 14.66
C ILE A 525 41.23 26.90 15.21
N GLN A 526 41.52 25.82 15.94
CA GLN A 526 40.81 25.33 17.14
C GLN A 526 41.89 25.12 18.23
N PRO A 527 41.62 24.90 19.53
CA PRO A 527 40.36 24.84 20.32
C PRO A 527 40.44 25.58 21.69
N SER A 528 39.35 25.62 22.49
CA SER A 528 39.30 25.18 23.93
C SER A 528 38.18 25.81 24.79
N LYS A 529 37.48 24.93 25.54
CA LYS A 529 36.93 25.03 26.94
C LYS A 529 35.87 26.09 27.25
N ASP A 530 34.81 25.89 28.06
CA ASP A 530 34.28 24.89 29.01
C ASP A 530 32.73 25.07 29.00
N THR A 531 31.82 24.17 29.39
CA THR A 531 31.46 23.91 30.80
C THR A 531 30.28 22.91 30.86
N THR A 532 30.48 21.80 31.58
CA THR A 532 29.55 20.93 32.35
C THR A 532 28.18 20.49 31.81
N SER A 533 28.07 19.19 31.50
CA SER A 533 26.82 18.41 31.49
C SER A 533 26.74 17.54 32.76
N LYS A 534 25.64 17.68 33.52
CA LYS A 534 25.24 16.75 34.58
C LYS A 534 24.49 15.56 33.96
N THR A 535 25.03 14.36 34.13
CA THR A 535 24.39 13.09 33.75
C THR A 535 24.08 12.30 35.02
N VAL A 536 22.85 11.84 35.18
CA VAL A 536 22.40 10.85 36.18
C VAL A 536 22.10 9.54 35.42
N PRO A 537 22.41 8.36 35.99
CA PRO A 537 22.90 7.22 35.22
C PRO A 537 21.81 6.25 34.77
N SER A 538 22.08 5.61 33.62
CA SER A 538 21.35 4.43 33.14
C SER A 538 21.78 3.18 33.94
N PRO A 539 20.88 2.20 34.17
CA PRO A 539 21.20 1.02 34.95
C PRO A 539 22.21 0.13 34.22
N ARG A 540 23.14 -0.39 35.03
CA ARG A 540 24.26 -1.25 34.69
C ARG A 540 23.85 -2.44 33.82
N GLY A 541 24.57 -2.62 32.70
CA GLY A 541 24.66 -3.91 32.04
C GLY A 541 25.27 -4.92 33.02
N LEU A 542 24.55 -6.01 33.25
CA LEU A 542 25.13 -7.23 33.79
C LEU A 542 25.92 -7.87 32.66
N SER A 543 27.24 -7.85 32.77
CA SER A 543 28.09 -8.79 32.05
C SER A 543 27.82 -10.18 32.59
N SER A 544 27.45 -11.11 31.71
CA SER A 544 27.76 -12.52 31.89
C SER A 544 28.55 -12.96 30.68
N ASP A 545 29.86 -13.11 30.89
CA ASP A 545 30.66 -14.05 30.11
C ASP A 545 29.98 -15.42 30.19
N SER A 546 29.41 -15.86 29.08
CA SER A 546 29.19 -17.27 28.81
C SER A 546 29.43 -17.46 27.33
N SER A 547 30.44 -18.26 26.99
CA SER A 547 30.63 -18.80 25.65
C SER A 547 29.29 -19.30 25.12
N VAL A 548 28.82 -18.72 24.01
CA VAL A 548 27.62 -19.22 23.33
C VAL A 548 28.00 -20.57 22.72
N ASP A 549 27.75 -21.65 23.45
CA ASP A 549 27.87 -23.00 22.90
C ASP A 549 26.77 -23.16 21.84
N ASN A 550 27.11 -22.98 20.56
CA ASN A 550 26.20 -23.27 19.45
C ASN A 550 25.91 -24.78 19.42
N HIS A 551 24.64 -25.16 19.49
CA HIS A 551 24.21 -26.56 19.43
C HIS A 551 23.52 -26.82 18.08
N THR A 552 24.24 -27.42 17.14
CA THR A 552 23.64 -27.87 15.87
C THR A 552 22.77 -29.11 16.12
N LEU A 553 21.47 -28.98 15.82
CA LEU A 553 20.51 -30.08 15.87
C LEU A 553 20.64 -30.95 14.62
N LEU A 554 20.39 -32.24 14.78
CA LEU A 554 20.28 -33.19 13.66
C LEU A 554 18.81 -33.54 13.43
N PRO A 555 18.36 -33.76 12.18
CA PRO A 555 16.98 -34.16 11.90
C PRO A 555 16.60 -35.46 12.64
N GLY A 556 15.42 -35.47 13.26
CA GLY A 556 14.87 -36.56 14.07
C GLY A 556 15.45 -36.67 15.50
N ARG A 557 16.33 -35.75 15.92
CA ARG A 557 16.93 -35.78 17.27
C ARG A 557 16.24 -34.79 18.20
N ILE A 558 15.77 -35.29 19.34
CA ILE A 558 15.20 -34.50 20.43
C ILE A 558 16.31 -34.10 21.40
N VAL A 559 16.35 -32.82 21.77
CA VAL A 559 17.19 -32.29 22.85
C VAL A 559 16.30 -31.71 23.92
N SER A 560 16.45 -32.19 25.17
CA SER A 560 15.69 -31.69 26.32
C SER A 560 16.62 -31.00 27.32
N LYS A 561 16.28 -29.78 27.74
CA LYS A 561 17.02 -28.98 28.74
C LYS A 561 16.06 -28.16 29.60
N GLY A 562 16.58 -27.50 30.63
CA GLY A 562 15.86 -26.51 31.44
C GLY A 562 16.40 -25.09 31.22
N VAL A 563 15.55 -24.08 31.33
CA VAL A 563 15.94 -22.66 31.43
C VAL A 563 15.43 -22.10 32.76
N GLU A 564 16.34 -21.55 33.56
CA GLU A 564 15.98 -20.86 34.79
C GLU A 564 15.25 -19.55 34.52
N ALA A 565 14.43 -19.11 35.48
CA ALA A 565 13.78 -17.81 35.39
C ALA A 565 14.81 -16.69 35.15
N ASN A 566 14.48 -15.82 34.19
CA ASN A 566 15.27 -14.70 33.68
C ASN A 566 16.60 -15.08 33.02
N HIS A 567 16.73 -16.32 32.55
CA HIS A 567 17.85 -16.78 31.75
C HIS A 567 17.40 -17.18 30.32
N ALA A 568 18.38 -17.33 29.44
CA ALA A 568 18.20 -17.79 28.06
C ALA A 568 18.85 -19.17 27.86
N SER A 569 18.29 -19.98 26.96
CA SER A 569 18.91 -21.21 26.51
C SER A 569 20.18 -20.94 25.67
N PRO A 570 21.01 -21.96 25.41
CA PRO A 570 21.96 -21.93 24.30
C PRO A 570 21.23 -21.71 22.96
N LEU A 571 21.97 -21.27 21.95
CA LEU A 571 21.45 -21.10 20.59
C LEU A 571 21.43 -22.46 19.88
N TYR A 572 20.28 -22.81 19.33
CA TYR A 572 20.05 -24.04 18.57
C TYR A 572 20.00 -23.75 17.08
N GLU A 573 20.80 -24.48 16.29
CA GLU A 573 20.80 -24.37 14.83
C GLU A 573 20.11 -25.61 14.22
N ALA A 574 19.07 -25.40 13.42
CA ALA A 574 18.32 -26.43 12.72
C ALA A 574 18.08 -26.02 11.26
N GLY A 575 19.01 -26.36 10.38
CA GLY A 575 18.95 -25.99 8.97
C GLY A 575 18.93 -24.47 8.77
N HIS A 576 17.78 -23.92 8.37
CA HIS A 576 17.59 -22.47 8.17
C HIS A 576 17.00 -21.74 9.39
N LEU A 577 16.89 -22.42 10.53
CA LEU A 577 16.39 -21.86 11.79
C LEU A 577 17.51 -21.76 12.83
N GLU A 578 17.61 -20.59 13.47
CA GLU A 578 18.39 -20.34 14.68
C GLU A 578 17.38 -19.99 15.79
N VAL A 579 17.37 -20.76 16.89
CA VAL A 579 16.35 -20.63 17.94
C VAL A 579 16.99 -20.54 19.32
N GLN A 580 16.53 -19.58 20.12
CA GLN A 580 16.87 -19.41 21.53
C GLN A 580 15.57 -19.23 22.34
N ILE A 581 15.53 -19.82 23.53
CA ILE A 581 14.36 -19.80 24.42
C ILE A 581 14.71 -18.97 25.65
N GLU A 582 13.93 -17.93 25.91
CA GLU A 582 14.05 -17.10 27.11
C GLU A 582 12.85 -17.31 28.02
N TYR A 583 13.08 -17.47 29.33
CA TYR A 583 12.01 -17.64 30.31
C TYR A 583 11.93 -16.45 31.26
N SER A 584 10.92 -15.60 31.12
CA SER A 584 10.71 -14.44 32.01
C SER A 584 9.51 -14.65 32.95
N THR A 585 9.68 -14.39 34.24
CA THR A 585 8.57 -14.32 35.21
C THR A 585 8.29 -12.85 35.52
N GLY A 586 7.11 -12.33 35.16
CA GLY A 586 6.73 -10.93 35.41
C GLY A 586 6.89 -10.51 36.89
N LEU A 587 7.26 -9.25 37.13
CA LEU A 587 7.47 -8.67 38.48
C LEU A 587 6.18 -8.78 39.34
N SER A 588 6.03 -9.88 40.06
CA SER A 588 5.08 -9.98 41.17
C SER A 588 5.41 -11.17 42.07
N GLN A 589 5.65 -10.86 43.35
CA GLN A 589 5.81 -11.76 44.50
C GLN A 589 7.17 -12.45 44.66
N SER A 590 8.17 -11.68 45.10
CA SER A 590 9.28 -12.18 45.90
C SER A 590 8.76 -12.58 47.29
N THR A 591 8.30 -13.83 47.44
CA THR A 591 8.24 -14.47 48.75
C THR A 591 9.59 -15.16 49.02
N PRO A 592 10.15 -15.14 50.24
CA PRO A 592 11.52 -15.57 50.49
C PRO A 592 11.76 -17.09 50.41
N ASN A 593 10.79 -17.87 49.91
CA ASN A 593 10.81 -19.34 49.93
C ASN A 593 10.30 -19.97 48.61
N SER A 594 10.48 -19.33 47.45
CA SER A 594 10.15 -19.96 46.17
C SER A 594 11.36 -20.67 45.57
N HIS A 595 11.26 -22.00 45.42
CA HIS A 595 12.18 -22.81 44.61
C HIS A 595 12.43 -22.16 43.24
N SER A 596 13.66 -22.30 42.71
CA SER A 596 14.01 -21.80 41.37
C SER A 596 13.02 -22.35 40.35
N ARG A 597 12.20 -21.46 39.75
CA ARG A 597 11.29 -21.87 38.68
C ARG A 597 12.13 -22.18 37.45
N ASN A 598 12.29 -23.46 37.14
CA ASN A 598 12.96 -23.93 35.95
C ASN A 598 11.91 -24.37 34.90
N LEU A 599 11.97 -23.77 33.71
CA LEU A 599 11.14 -24.16 32.57
C LEU A 599 11.85 -25.30 31.84
N SER A 600 11.27 -26.50 31.88
CA SER A 600 11.78 -27.62 31.08
C SER A 600 11.26 -27.47 29.65
N TYR A 601 12.12 -27.71 28.66
CA TYR A 601 11.74 -27.69 27.25
C TYR A 601 12.42 -28.82 26.50
N SER A 602 11.81 -29.24 25.41
CA SER A 602 12.44 -30.07 24.39
C SER A 602 12.31 -29.42 23.01
N ILE A 603 13.40 -29.53 22.25
CA ILE A 603 13.53 -29.01 20.89
C ILE A 603 13.90 -30.15 19.96
N GLU A 604 13.21 -30.25 18.83
CA GLU A 604 13.39 -31.32 17.86
C GLU A 604 13.34 -30.73 16.45
N TRP A 605 14.38 -30.96 15.66
CA TRP A 605 14.31 -30.74 14.22
C TRP A 605 13.69 -31.97 13.57
N LEU A 606 12.49 -31.85 13.01
CA LEU A 606 11.76 -33.00 12.46
C LEU A 606 12.45 -33.58 11.22
N ALA A 607 12.38 -34.90 11.07
CA ALA A 607 12.74 -35.56 9.82
C ALA A 607 11.76 -35.19 8.68
N VAL A 608 12.22 -35.26 7.43
CA VAL A 608 11.46 -34.79 6.25
C VAL A 608 10.04 -35.38 6.18
N GLY A 609 9.91 -36.70 6.35
CA GLY A 609 8.59 -37.35 6.30
C GLY A 609 7.66 -37.01 7.48
N GLU A 610 8.20 -36.60 8.63
CA GLU A 610 7.41 -36.11 9.77
C GLU A 610 6.99 -34.66 9.59
N ALA A 611 7.91 -33.83 9.08
CA ALA A 611 7.67 -32.45 8.73
C ALA A 611 6.52 -32.32 7.71
N GLU A 612 6.50 -33.16 6.66
CA GLU A 612 5.42 -33.18 5.66
C GLU A 612 4.06 -33.51 6.30
N ARG A 613 3.99 -34.54 7.14
CA ARG A 613 2.76 -34.92 7.85
C ARG A 613 2.22 -33.80 8.75
N VAL A 614 3.10 -33.11 9.47
CA VAL A 614 2.70 -31.98 10.34
C VAL A 614 2.15 -30.82 9.50
N LEU A 615 2.79 -30.49 8.37
CA LEU A 615 2.35 -29.43 7.46
C LEU A 615 0.99 -29.75 6.82
N GLU A 616 0.71 -31.02 6.53
CA GLU A 616 -0.56 -31.48 5.95
C GLU A 616 -1.71 -31.51 6.98
N GLN A 617 -1.46 -32.03 8.19
CA GLN A 617 -2.50 -32.30 9.18
C GLN A 617 -2.98 -31.06 9.95
N ARG A 618 -2.16 -30.00 10.06
CA ARG A 618 -2.47 -28.73 10.78
C ARG A 618 -3.07 -28.90 12.18
N ALA A 619 -2.75 -29.98 12.88
CA ALA A 619 -3.32 -30.32 14.18
C ALA A 619 -2.79 -29.44 15.34
N SER A 620 -1.70 -28.69 15.11
CA SER A 620 -1.01 -27.86 16.09
C SER A 620 -0.61 -26.51 15.48
N PRO A 621 -0.34 -25.47 16.29
CA PRO A 621 0.08 -24.17 15.79
C PRO A 621 1.43 -24.24 15.07
N ILE A 622 1.44 -23.88 13.79
CA ILE A 622 2.63 -23.81 12.93
C ILE A 622 2.92 -22.35 12.59
N PHE A 623 4.11 -21.86 12.96
CA PHE A 623 4.56 -20.50 12.70
C PHE A 623 5.63 -20.50 11.62
N SER A 624 5.38 -19.78 10.52
CA SER A 624 6.42 -19.53 9.52
C SER A 624 7.30 -18.38 9.98
N ALA A 625 8.56 -18.65 10.29
CA ALA A 625 9.53 -17.62 10.67
C ALA A 625 9.73 -16.58 9.56
N GLU A 626 9.56 -16.98 8.31
CA GLU A 626 9.64 -16.10 7.13
C GLU A 626 8.45 -15.12 7.05
N SER A 627 7.32 -15.46 7.69
CA SER A 627 6.10 -14.65 7.72
C SER A 627 5.96 -13.80 9.00
N LEU A 628 6.87 -13.95 9.97
CA LEU A 628 6.88 -13.18 11.21
C LEU A 628 7.30 -11.73 10.94
N GLU A 629 6.34 -10.80 10.99
CA GLU A 629 6.62 -9.36 10.84
C GLU A 629 6.94 -8.65 12.19
N GLY A 630 6.93 -9.38 13.31
CA GLY A 630 7.18 -8.86 14.66
C GLY A 630 6.97 -9.91 15.77
N GLU A 631 6.79 -9.46 17.01
CA GLU A 631 6.47 -10.32 18.15
C GLU A 631 5.07 -10.92 18.00
N ILE A 632 4.95 -12.24 18.21
CA ILE A 632 3.67 -12.93 18.27
C ILE A 632 3.54 -13.58 19.64
N SER A 633 2.50 -13.20 20.38
CA SER A 633 2.12 -13.87 21.61
C SER A 633 1.19 -15.04 21.27
N HIS A 634 1.53 -16.23 21.74
CA HIS A 634 0.71 -17.42 21.55
C HIS A 634 0.47 -18.11 22.89
N ASN A 635 -0.80 -18.42 23.19
CA ASN A 635 -1.16 -19.25 24.33
C ASN A 635 -0.98 -20.71 23.93
N LEU A 636 -0.13 -21.43 24.64
CA LEU A 636 0.08 -22.86 24.43
C LEU A 636 -1.23 -23.63 24.67
N ASP A 637 -1.48 -24.62 23.81
CA ASP A 637 -2.62 -25.54 23.91
C ASP A 637 -2.37 -26.64 24.97
N GLU A 638 -3.33 -27.57 25.13
CA GLU A 638 -3.22 -28.69 26.09
C GLU A 638 -1.98 -29.58 25.84
N LEU A 639 -1.43 -29.57 24.63
CA LEU A 639 -0.26 -30.34 24.23
C LEU A 639 1.06 -29.62 24.57
N ASN A 640 1.00 -28.35 25.01
CA ASN A 640 2.14 -27.49 25.31
C ASN A 640 3.23 -27.49 24.22
N CYS A 641 2.85 -27.63 22.95
CA CYS A 641 3.79 -27.72 21.84
C CYS A 641 3.41 -26.79 20.68
N PHE A 642 4.42 -26.36 19.93
CA PHE A 642 4.22 -25.62 18.70
C PHE A 642 5.36 -25.88 17.72
N TYR A 643 5.14 -25.49 16.46
CA TYR A 643 6.08 -25.74 15.37
C TYR A 643 6.53 -24.41 14.74
N ILE A 644 7.81 -24.32 14.40
CA ILE A 644 8.39 -23.20 13.65
C ILE A 644 8.92 -23.72 12.32
N THR A 645 8.66 -23.00 11.23
CA THR A 645 9.09 -23.38 9.88
C THR A 645 9.86 -22.27 9.17
N ALA A 646 10.91 -22.65 8.45
CA ALA A 646 11.61 -21.77 7.50
C ALA A 646 12.24 -22.60 6.39
N ARG A 647 12.00 -22.25 5.12
CA ARG A 647 12.65 -22.87 3.94
C ARG A 647 12.69 -24.41 3.97
N GLY A 648 11.59 -25.03 4.40
CA GLY A 648 11.45 -26.50 4.47
C GLY A 648 11.96 -27.15 5.76
N SER A 649 12.69 -26.43 6.63
CA SER A 649 13.01 -26.90 7.98
C SER A 649 11.80 -26.75 8.90
N VAL A 650 11.45 -27.81 9.65
CA VAL A 650 10.37 -27.78 10.65
C VAL A 650 10.94 -28.15 12.00
N LEU A 651 10.81 -27.23 12.95
CA LEU A 651 11.27 -27.39 14.32
C LEU A 651 10.05 -27.52 15.23
N LYS A 652 10.04 -28.54 16.08
CA LYS A 652 9.05 -28.74 17.14
C LYS A 652 9.64 -28.28 18.46
N ILE A 653 8.88 -27.47 19.20
CA ILE A 653 9.22 -27.02 20.54
C ILE A 653 8.11 -27.48 21.48
N PHE A 654 8.48 -28.18 22.54
CA PHE A 654 7.58 -28.61 23.60
C PHE A 654 8.04 -28.01 24.92
N LEU A 655 7.09 -27.45 25.68
CA LEU A 655 7.35 -26.76 26.93
C LEU A 655 6.65 -27.50 28.07
N GLN A 656 7.40 -27.84 29.11
CA GLN A 656 6.87 -28.45 30.31
C GLN A 656 7.13 -27.53 31.49
N ARG A 657 6.05 -26.99 32.06
CA ARG A 657 6.15 -26.31 33.36
C ARG A 657 6.43 -27.39 34.41
N SER A 658 7.55 -27.25 35.11
CA SER A 658 7.81 -28.03 36.30
C SER A 658 6.70 -27.69 37.31
N ASN A 659 5.81 -28.64 37.59
CA ASN A 659 4.82 -28.47 38.66
C ASN A 659 5.58 -28.29 39.98
N ALA A 660 5.44 -27.12 40.58
CA ALA A 660 5.77 -26.89 41.99
C ALA A 660 4.46 -26.79 42.75
#